data_AF-A0A823GUN9-F1
#
_entry.id   AF-A0A823GUN9-F1
#
_cell.length_a   1.000
_cell.length_b   1.000
_cell.length_c   1.000
_cell.angle_alpha   90.00
_cell.angle_beta   90.00
_cell.angle_gamma   90.00
#
_symmetry.space_group_name_H-M   'P 1'
#
loop_
_entity.id
_entity.type
_entity.pdbx_description
1 polymer ?
#
loop_
_entity_poly.entity_id
_entity_poly.type
_entity_poly.pdbx_seq_one_letter_code
_entity_poly.pdbx_strand_id
1 'polypeptide(L)'
;MKKFSMRVVLIISVLFIAFGSANVSIAQERDTANKLPEVELGSLDTSNIIAEEVAQDKPAEVENLEEVPTTDELMQNPDVLEQPVADSDDTDLTVVSSGAYWTIYRNTVNNEYSLRMFGNVPSSKPSAWNSYLNRIKHIEIEEATLTGNFVYYFRGTVFPVLESVRIEQCNLSGVTSFDSAFYSSKTIKEVIIRDNDYPEAPLLTNTNSMFYTCSNLSKVDVSGLNTSSVTDMAYVFADATSLKELDLSNFDTSSVTTMRGMFANCTSLEELDLSNFDTSSVTDMSSMFSAIAYNVDLSNFDTSSVTTMSSMFQRAEVKELDVSSFDTSSVTDMQGMFGHSTTLEKLDLSNFDTSAAKSLSRMFNNSVNLKSLYLDKFSGSANFTDMFSGIKSLEYLRIGPQFNYYNGLENTKWYDEKNWVQFSSLSQLKTYNQQQSEPTGYRKGAFFSLTMDAMGGEFEDAEEQKVQNKVSGEYWDEIVPVKEDYYFDGWYLDQNFTNKFDFSLPAAVSTTIYAKWVENYTVVIPASISLNEASELKVEGINRGGKTLSVGLNYGKTTISENNKLTLANTADTTVQCLAPLSWDGSENNPENAILTLVPGSEITEGDAVMAIEAPENIQAGTYTGNLVFSINYE
;
A
#
# COMPACT_ATOMS: atom_id res chain seq x y z
N MET A 1 8.29 18.63 45.85
CA MET A 1 7.22 18.89 44.87
C MET A 1 7.64 18.28 43.54
N LYS A 2 6.74 17.47 42.97
CA LYS A 2 6.68 16.87 41.61
C LYS A 2 7.91 16.14 41.05
N LYS A 3 7.72 14.82 40.92
CA LYS A 3 8.42 13.86 40.05
C LYS A 3 8.44 14.32 38.59
N PHE A 4 9.55 14.10 37.90
CA PHE A 4 9.54 13.64 36.51
C PHE A 4 10.47 12.43 36.41
N SER A 5 9.88 11.30 36.06
CA SER A 5 10.55 10.03 35.77
C SER A 5 10.44 9.84 34.27
N MET A 6 11.54 9.95 33.54
CA MET A 6 11.58 9.70 32.11
C MET A 6 12.13 8.29 31.90
N ARG A 7 11.26 7.37 31.47
CA ARG A 7 11.63 6.02 31.04
C ARG A 7 12.21 6.13 29.63
N VAL A 8 13.49 5.81 29.46
CA VAL A 8 14.08 5.56 28.14
C VAL A 8 13.71 4.12 27.76
N VAL A 9 12.83 3.98 26.77
CA VAL A 9 12.54 2.70 26.13
C VAL A 9 13.57 2.52 25.02
N LEU A 10 14.51 1.60 25.23
CA LEU A 10 15.45 1.15 24.20
C LEU A 10 14.68 0.20 23.26
N ILE A 11 14.27 0.68 22.09
CA ILE A 11 13.76 -0.20 21.02
C ILE A 11 14.98 -0.70 20.26
N ILE A 12 15.40 -1.94 20.53
CA ILE A 12 16.36 -2.66 19.71
C ILE A 12 15.58 -3.22 18.51
N SER A 13 15.61 -2.51 17.39
CA SER A 13 15.16 -3.04 16.11
C SER A 13 16.24 -3.99 15.57
N VAL A 14 16.02 -5.30 15.68
CA VAL A 14 16.85 -6.30 15.00
C VAL A 14 16.45 -6.31 13.53
N LEU A 15 17.29 -5.68 12.71
CA LEU A 15 17.20 -5.70 11.25
C LEU A 15 17.85 -7.01 10.75
N PHE A 16 17.03 -7.96 10.29
CA PHE A 16 17.54 -9.10 9.52
C PHE A 16 17.87 -8.62 8.11
N ILE A 17 19.17 -8.37 7.86
CA ILE A 17 19.70 -8.22 6.51
C ILE A 17 20.05 -9.63 6.01
N ALA A 18 19.19 -10.20 5.16
CA ALA A 18 19.53 -11.39 4.39
C ALA A 18 20.31 -10.97 3.12
N PHE A 19 21.63 -11.10 3.15
CA PHE A 19 22.47 -10.98 1.96
C PHE A 19 22.50 -12.31 1.20
N GLY A 20 22.02 -12.26 -0.04
CA GLY A 20 22.61 -12.89 -1.23
C GLY A 20 22.81 -14.41 -1.24
N SER A 21 21.89 -15.13 -1.90
CA SER A 21 22.20 -16.41 -2.52
C SER A 21 22.70 -16.18 -3.95
N ALA A 22 23.99 -16.42 -4.15
CA ALA A 22 24.64 -16.45 -5.45
C ALA A 22 24.19 -17.65 -6.28
N ASN A 23 23.99 -17.40 -7.57
CA ASN A 23 23.86 -18.41 -8.62
C ASN A 23 25.02 -19.41 -8.58
N VAL A 24 24.70 -20.70 -8.50
CA VAL A 24 25.57 -21.78 -8.96
C VAL A 24 24.80 -22.60 -9.97
N SER A 25 25.20 -22.46 -11.23
CA SER A 25 24.83 -23.35 -12.33
C SER A 25 25.24 -24.78 -12.00
N ILE A 26 24.31 -25.72 -12.11
CA ILE A 26 24.64 -27.15 -12.10
C ILE A 26 24.40 -27.67 -13.51
N ALA A 27 25.52 -27.91 -14.20
CA ALA A 27 25.58 -28.71 -15.40
C ALA A 27 25.39 -30.19 -15.04
N GLN A 28 24.72 -30.90 -15.94
CA GLN A 28 24.58 -32.35 -15.97
C GLN A 28 25.90 -33.09 -15.70
N GLU A 29 25.86 -34.12 -14.85
CA GLU A 29 26.50 -35.38 -15.18
C GLU A 29 25.79 -36.55 -14.48
N ARG A 30 25.48 -37.57 -15.30
CA ARG A 30 25.01 -38.89 -14.90
C ARG A 30 26.15 -39.61 -14.18
N ASP A 31 25.85 -40.30 -13.07
CA ASP A 31 26.25 -41.71 -12.98
C ASP A 31 25.37 -42.50 -12.00
N THR A 32 25.28 -43.78 -12.31
CA THR A 32 24.33 -44.78 -11.82
C THR A 32 24.99 -45.72 -10.79
N ALA A 33 24.13 -46.37 -9.99
CA ALA A 33 24.36 -47.59 -9.20
C ALA A 33 24.85 -47.45 -7.74
N ASN A 34 23.99 -47.76 -6.75
CA ASN A 34 23.97 -49.08 -6.08
C ASN A 34 22.91 -49.20 -4.95
N LYS A 35 22.04 -50.21 -5.12
CA LYS A 35 21.43 -51.16 -4.15
C LYS A 35 21.27 -50.80 -2.65
N LEU A 36 19.99 -50.68 -2.24
CA LEU A 36 19.24 -51.39 -1.17
C LEU A 36 20.00 -52.35 -0.21
N PRO A 37 19.57 -52.49 1.08
CA PRO A 37 18.30 -53.16 1.40
C PRO A 37 17.40 -52.56 2.51
N GLU A 38 16.16 -53.04 2.46
CA GLU A 38 15.02 -52.90 3.37
C GLU A 38 15.29 -53.37 4.80
N VAL A 39 14.61 -52.74 5.77
CA VAL A 39 14.07 -53.41 6.98
C VAL A 39 12.73 -52.74 7.36
N GLU A 40 11.65 -53.53 7.36
CA GLU A 40 10.34 -53.21 7.94
C GLU A 40 10.41 -53.13 9.48
N LEU A 41 9.53 -52.33 10.11
CA LEU A 41 8.54 -52.78 11.10
C LEU A 41 8.01 -51.60 11.94
N GLY A 42 6.68 -51.57 12.11
CA GLY A 42 6.11 -51.26 13.43
C GLY A 42 5.34 -49.96 13.57
N SER A 43 4.04 -50.03 13.29
CA SER A 43 3.01 -49.18 13.89
C SER A 43 3.11 -49.16 15.43
N LEU A 44 2.93 -48.00 16.06
CA LEU A 44 2.53 -47.94 17.47
C LEU A 44 1.63 -46.73 17.75
N ASP A 45 0.35 -47.09 17.90
CA ASP A 45 -0.69 -46.44 18.68
C ASP A 45 -0.25 -46.31 20.15
N THR A 46 -0.50 -45.15 20.78
CA THR A 46 -0.59 -45.03 22.24
C THR A 46 -1.62 -43.97 22.62
N SER A 47 -2.85 -44.44 22.77
CA SER A 47 -3.87 -43.84 23.62
C SER A 47 -3.67 -44.27 25.08
N ASN A 48 -4.15 -43.41 26.00
CA ASN A 48 -4.31 -43.54 27.47
C ASN A 48 -3.09 -43.28 28.37
N ILE A 49 -3.19 -42.20 29.17
CA ILE A 49 -3.13 -42.29 30.65
C ILE A 49 -4.19 -41.36 31.28
N ILE A 50 -4.85 -41.92 32.28
CA ILE A 50 -5.97 -41.43 33.08
C ILE A 50 -5.48 -40.65 34.32
N ALA A 51 -6.26 -39.61 34.67
CA ALA A 51 -6.61 -39.00 35.96
C ALA A 51 -5.69 -39.07 37.19
N GLU A 52 -5.61 -37.93 37.90
CA GLU A 52 -5.75 -37.90 39.35
C GLU A 52 -6.36 -36.55 39.83
N GLU A 53 -7.48 -36.66 40.55
CA GLU A 53 -8.21 -35.61 41.29
C GLU A 53 -7.46 -35.22 42.57
N VAL A 54 -7.46 -33.92 42.94
CA VAL A 54 -7.51 -33.47 44.35
C VAL A 54 -8.32 -32.17 44.46
N ALA A 55 -9.26 -32.16 45.41
CA ALA A 55 -10.24 -31.13 45.71
C ALA A 55 -9.78 -30.04 46.70
N GLN A 56 -10.42 -28.86 46.63
CA GLN A 56 -10.74 -27.84 47.67
C GLN A 56 -10.83 -26.46 46.98
N ASP A 57 -11.72 -25.50 47.25
CA ASP A 57 -12.75 -25.30 48.28
C ASP A 57 -13.69 -24.17 47.75
N LYS A 58 -14.94 -24.10 48.22
CA LYS A 58 -15.85 -22.96 47.96
C LYS A 58 -15.44 -21.72 48.78
N PRO A 59 -15.72 -20.50 48.30
CA PRO A 59 -16.84 -19.76 48.86
C PRO A 59 -17.66 -18.96 47.83
N ALA A 60 -18.77 -18.42 48.32
CA ALA A 60 -19.90 -17.87 47.58
C ALA A 60 -19.78 -16.36 47.23
N GLU A 61 -20.68 -15.98 46.32
CA GLU A 61 -21.31 -14.66 46.09
C GLU A 61 -20.64 -13.63 45.15
N VAL A 62 -21.19 -13.60 43.92
CA VAL A 62 -21.79 -12.46 43.18
C VAL A 62 -20.95 -11.19 42.99
N GLU A 63 -20.51 -10.94 41.75
CA GLU A 63 -20.87 -9.71 41.02
C GLU A 63 -20.58 -9.84 39.51
N ASN A 64 -21.48 -9.27 38.71
CA ASN A 64 -21.64 -9.37 37.26
C ASN A 64 -20.40 -8.99 36.44
N LEU A 65 -20.05 -9.85 35.48
CA LEU A 65 -19.43 -9.45 34.21
C LEU A 65 -20.11 -10.25 33.09
N GLU A 66 -20.76 -9.54 32.17
CA GLU A 66 -21.33 -10.08 30.94
C GLU A 66 -20.21 -10.69 30.09
N GLU A 67 -20.29 -12.00 29.85
CA GLU A 67 -19.52 -12.67 28.82
C GLU A 67 -20.15 -12.39 27.44
N VAL A 68 -19.28 -12.17 26.45
CA VAL A 68 -19.63 -11.98 25.03
C VAL A 68 -20.14 -13.32 24.48
N PRO A 69 -21.30 -13.39 23.81
CA PRO A 69 -21.80 -14.65 23.27
C PRO A 69 -20.99 -15.06 22.04
N THR A 70 -20.71 -16.36 21.95
CA THR A 70 -20.05 -17.02 20.82
C THR A 70 -20.97 -17.12 19.61
N THR A 71 -20.38 -17.18 18.41
CA THR A 71 -21.03 -17.14 17.08
C THR A 71 -22.12 -18.20 16.84
N ASP A 72 -22.16 -19.27 17.64
CA ASP A 72 -23.20 -20.32 17.57
C ASP A 72 -24.53 -19.94 18.27
N GLU A 73 -24.55 -18.89 19.10
CA GLU A 73 -25.77 -18.46 19.83
C GLU A 73 -26.50 -17.29 19.14
N LEU A 74 -25.97 -16.75 18.04
CA LEU A 74 -26.63 -15.71 17.23
C LEU A 74 -27.41 -16.27 16.00
N MET A 75 -27.33 -17.58 15.73
CA MET A 75 -28.08 -18.22 14.64
C MET A 75 -29.47 -18.75 15.05
N GLN A 76 -29.94 -18.46 16.25
CA GLN A 76 -31.34 -18.71 16.62
C GLN A 76 -32.00 -17.41 17.04
N ASN A 77 -32.40 -16.62 16.04
CA ASN A 77 -33.55 -15.74 16.19
C ASN A 77 -34.80 -16.52 15.75
N PRO A 78 -35.65 -17.03 16.67
CA PRO A 78 -36.90 -17.68 16.31
C PRO A 78 -38.01 -16.67 15.99
N ASP A 79 -37.78 -15.37 16.21
CA ASP A 79 -38.77 -14.32 15.97
C ASP A 79 -38.57 -13.70 14.58
N VAL A 80 -38.88 -14.49 13.54
CA VAL A 80 -39.88 -14.25 12.49
C VAL A 80 -39.83 -15.50 11.59
N LEU A 81 -40.34 -16.63 12.08
CA LEU A 81 -40.99 -17.56 11.17
C LEU A 81 -42.22 -16.82 10.64
N GLU A 82 -42.12 -16.22 9.45
CA GLU A 82 -43.31 -15.83 8.71
C GLU A 82 -44.17 -17.09 8.62
N GLN A 83 -45.34 -17.06 9.27
CA GLN A 83 -46.23 -18.20 9.30
C GLN A 83 -46.52 -18.62 7.85
N PRO A 84 -46.41 -19.93 7.54
CA PRO A 84 -46.88 -20.43 6.27
C PRO A 84 -48.32 -19.96 6.05
N VAL A 85 -48.64 -19.46 4.85
CA VAL A 85 -50.03 -19.25 4.41
C VAL A 85 -50.81 -20.59 4.35
N ALA A 86 -50.14 -21.70 4.65
CA ALA A 86 -50.60 -23.07 4.52
C ALA A 86 -51.66 -23.53 5.52
N ASP A 87 -51.87 -22.85 6.64
CA ASP A 87 -53.01 -23.17 7.51
C ASP A 87 -54.27 -22.50 6.94
N SER A 88 -55.20 -23.32 6.47
CA SER A 88 -56.57 -22.91 6.07
C SER A 88 -57.39 -22.24 7.19
N ASP A 89 -56.76 -21.95 8.32
CA ASP A 89 -57.29 -21.29 9.49
C ASP A 89 -57.01 -19.77 9.48
N ASP A 90 -56.22 -19.26 8.52
CA ASP A 90 -56.15 -17.82 8.27
C ASP A 90 -57.48 -17.32 7.69
N THR A 91 -58.31 -16.76 8.57
CA THR A 91 -59.65 -16.27 8.24
C THR A 91 -59.65 -15.15 7.20
N ASP A 92 -58.50 -14.53 6.93
CA ASP A 92 -58.39 -13.44 5.99
C ASP A 92 -58.19 -13.94 4.55
N LEU A 93 -57.85 -15.21 4.33
CA LEU A 93 -57.57 -15.78 3.02
C LEU A 93 -58.76 -16.51 2.41
N THR A 94 -59.02 -16.23 1.12
CA THR A 94 -60.08 -16.87 0.35
C THR A 94 -59.53 -17.51 -0.92
N VAL A 95 -59.86 -18.77 -1.15
CA VAL A 95 -59.50 -19.46 -2.40
C VAL A 95 -60.30 -18.87 -3.56
N VAL A 96 -59.61 -18.38 -4.59
CA VAL A 96 -60.24 -17.81 -5.79
C VAL A 96 -60.10 -18.70 -7.03
N SER A 97 -59.09 -19.57 -7.05
CA SER A 97 -58.81 -20.48 -8.15
C SER A 97 -57.87 -21.59 -7.67
N SER A 98 -58.02 -22.82 -8.14
CA SER A 98 -57.14 -23.93 -7.77
C SER A 98 -56.96 -24.92 -8.91
N GLY A 99 -55.91 -25.72 -8.83
CA GLY A 99 -55.59 -26.80 -9.76
C GLY A 99 -54.91 -27.97 -9.07
N ALA A 100 -54.36 -28.89 -9.86
CA ALA A 100 -53.78 -30.13 -9.34
C ALA A 100 -52.52 -29.95 -8.46
N TYR A 101 -51.79 -28.85 -8.65
CA TYR A 101 -50.50 -28.56 -7.99
C TYR A 101 -50.38 -27.09 -7.57
N TRP A 102 -51.51 -26.37 -7.48
CA TRP A 102 -51.51 -24.96 -7.11
C TRP A 102 -52.86 -24.50 -6.57
N THR A 103 -52.84 -23.45 -5.76
CA THR A 103 -54.01 -22.70 -5.30
C THR A 103 -53.70 -21.21 -5.25
N ILE A 104 -54.61 -20.38 -5.76
CA ILE A 104 -54.51 -18.91 -5.66
C ILE A 104 -55.45 -18.46 -4.55
N TYR A 105 -54.88 -17.74 -3.60
CA TYR A 105 -55.58 -17.10 -2.50
C TYR A 105 -55.72 -15.61 -2.75
N ARG A 106 -56.79 -15.03 -2.22
CA ARG A 106 -56.99 -13.59 -2.09
C ARG A 106 -57.10 -13.27 -0.61
N ASN A 107 -56.23 -12.40 -0.12
CA ASN A 107 -56.36 -11.80 1.20
C ASN A 107 -57.49 -10.76 1.17
N THR A 108 -58.46 -10.90 2.06
CA THR A 108 -59.68 -10.09 2.10
C THR A 108 -59.48 -8.74 2.80
N VAL A 109 -58.43 -8.60 3.61
CA VAL A 109 -58.07 -7.38 4.34
C VAL A 109 -57.36 -6.40 3.42
N ASN A 110 -56.33 -6.84 2.71
CA ASN A 110 -55.48 -5.98 1.87
C ASN A 110 -55.72 -6.15 0.36
N ASN A 111 -56.57 -7.11 -0.05
CA ASN A 111 -56.90 -7.42 -1.44
C ASN A 111 -55.72 -7.95 -2.30
N GLU A 112 -54.69 -8.49 -1.66
CA GLU A 112 -53.52 -9.07 -2.31
C GLU A 112 -53.76 -10.53 -2.70
N TYR A 113 -53.01 -11.01 -3.70
CA TYR A 113 -53.12 -12.37 -4.20
C TYR A 113 -51.82 -13.11 -3.99
N SER A 114 -51.93 -14.34 -3.50
CA SER A 114 -50.81 -15.25 -3.30
C SER A 114 -51.05 -16.54 -4.08
N LEU A 115 -50.00 -17.08 -4.68
CA LEU A 115 -50.03 -18.35 -5.40
C LEU A 115 -49.23 -19.38 -4.59
N ARG A 116 -49.92 -20.38 -4.06
CA ARG A 116 -49.30 -21.55 -3.45
C ARG A 116 -49.14 -22.65 -4.49
N MET A 117 -48.00 -23.31 -4.51
CA MET A 117 -47.70 -24.45 -5.39
C MET A 117 -47.20 -25.61 -4.54
N PHE A 118 -47.63 -26.83 -4.86
CA PHE A 118 -47.38 -28.04 -4.07
C PHE A 118 -47.43 -29.29 -4.95
N GLY A 119 -46.93 -30.43 -4.46
CA GLY A 119 -46.91 -31.67 -5.24
C GLY A 119 -46.06 -31.54 -6.50
N ASN A 120 -46.50 -32.09 -7.63
CA ASN A 120 -45.69 -32.09 -8.87
C ASN A 120 -45.85 -30.78 -9.65
N VAL A 121 -44.89 -29.87 -9.48
CA VAL A 121 -44.86 -28.57 -10.16
C VAL A 121 -44.10 -28.68 -11.49
N PRO A 122 -44.78 -28.56 -12.65
CA PRO A 122 -44.11 -28.53 -13.93
C PRO A 122 -43.51 -27.15 -14.21
N SER A 123 -42.45 -27.13 -15.01
CA SER A 123 -41.82 -25.89 -15.46
C SER A 123 -42.62 -25.12 -16.52
N SER A 124 -43.84 -25.58 -16.86
CA SER A 124 -44.80 -24.86 -17.70
C SER A 124 -45.92 -24.24 -16.86
N LYS A 125 -46.30 -23.00 -17.20
CA LYS A 125 -47.33 -22.27 -16.45
C LYS A 125 -48.74 -22.64 -16.91
N PRO A 126 -49.68 -22.93 -15.99
CA PRO A 126 -51.09 -23.08 -16.31
C PRO A 126 -51.70 -21.84 -16.97
N SER A 127 -52.48 -22.02 -18.03
CA SER A 127 -53.27 -20.94 -18.64
C SER A 127 -54.30 -20.33 -17.69
N ALA A 128 -54.72 -21.10 -16.67
CA ALA A 128 -55.61 -20.64 -15.61
C ALA A 128 -55.04 -19.48 -14.77
N TRP A 129 -53.72 -19.27 -14.79
CA TRP A 129 -53.09 -18.17 -14.06
C TRP A 129 -53.23 -16.81 -14.77
N ASN A 130 -53.50 -16.81 -16.09
CA ASN A 130 -53.41 -15.60 -16.93
C ASN A 130 -54.23 -14.40 -16.41
N SER A 131 -55.39 -14.64 -15.79
CA SER A 131 -56.23 -13.57 -15.23
C SER A 131 -55.75 -13.04 -13.86
N TYR A 132 -54.76 -13.68 -13.26
CA TYR A 132 -54.26 -13.40 -11.91
C TYR A 132 -52.80 -12.93 -11.88
N LEU A 133 -52.02 -13.19 -12.94
CA LEU A 133 -50.58 -12.86 -13.00
C LEU A 133 -50.25 -11.41 -12.62
N ASN A 134 -51.12 -10.46 -12.99
CA ASN A 134 -50.96 -9.03 -12.68
C ASN A 134 -51.40 -8.63 -11.25
N ARG A 135 -51.75 -9.59 -10.40
CA ARG A 135 -52.22 -9.39 -9.02
C ARG A 135 -51.45 -10.23 -8.01
N ILE A 136 -50.82 -11.33 -8.45
CA ILE A 136 -50.04 -12.21 -7.58
C ILE A 136 -48.80 -11.47 -7.11
N LYS A 137 -48.75 -11.20 -5.81
CA LYS A 137 -47.63 -10.55 -5.12
C LYS A 137 -46.69 -11.53 -4.45
N HIS A 138 -47.20 -12.68 -4.03
CA HIS A 138 -46.42 -13.67 -3.29
C HIS A 138 -46.59 -15.05 -3.93
N ILE A 139 -45.49 -15.77 -4.12
CA ILE A 139 -45.50 -17.16 -4.54
C ILE A 139 -44.82 -18.00 -3.46
N GLU A 140 -45.50 -19.04 -3.02
CA GLU A 140 -44.99 -20.01 -2.07
C GLU A 140 -45.01 -21.38 -2.71
N ILE A 141 -43.87 -22.06 -2.71
CA ILE A 141 -43.71 -23.41 -3.21
C ILE A 141 -43.19 -24.25 -2.06
N GLU A 142 -44.01 -25.18 -1.59
CA GLU A 142 -43.74 -25.97 -0.40
C GLU A 142 -44.23 -27.41 -0.62
N GLU A 143 -43.53 -28.39 -0.04
CA GLU A 143 -43.84 -29.81 -0.19
C GLU A 143 -44.01 -30.23 -1.66
N ALA A 144 -43.19 -29.65 -2.54
CA ALA A 144 -43.31 -29.80 -4.00
C ALA A 144 -42.12 -30.55 -4.60
N THR A 145 -42.34 -31.19 -5.74
CA THR A 145 -41.30 -31.69 -6.64
C THR A 145 -41.27 -30.82 -7.89
N LEU A 146 -40.16 -30.11 -8.10
CA LEU A 146 -39.95 -29.26 -9.27
C LEU A 146 -39.08 -30.00 -10.26
N THR A 147 -39.54 -30.07 -11.51
CA THR A 147 -38.79 -30.73 -12.59
C THR A 147 -38.78 -29.89 -13.86
N GLY A 148 -37.65 -29.90 -14.55
CA GLY A 148 -37.46 -29.21 -15.82
C GLY A 148 -36.87 -27.81 -15.69
N ASN A 149 -37.15 -26.99 -16.69
CA ASN A 149 -36.48 -25.71 -16.92
C ASN A 149 -37.37 -24.53 -16.52
N PHE A 150 -36.96 -23.75 -15.51
CA PHE A 150 -37.67 -22.60 -14.95
C PHE A 150 -37.21 -21.26 -15.55
N VAL A 151 -36.75 -21.28 -16.80
CA VAL A 151 -36.36 -20.07 -17.51
C VAL A 151 -37.53 -19.09 -17.62
N TYR A 152 -37.28 -17.83 -17.25
CA TYR A 152 -38.29 -16.76 -17.20
C TYR A 152 -39.52 -17.12 -16.34
N TYR A 153 -39.40 -18.05 -15.39
CA TYR A 153 -40.58 -18.55 -14.70
C TYR A 153 -41.22 -17.46 -13.83
N PHE A 154 -40.44 -16.67 -13.11
CA PHE A 154 -40.90 -15.62 -12.20
C PHE A 154 -40.61 -14.20 -12.72
N ARG A 155 -40.25 -14.03 -14.01
CA ARG A 155 -39.76 -12.74 -14.53
C ARG A 155 -40.80 -11.62 -14.39
N GLY A 156 -40.34 -10.37 -14.27
CA GLY A 156 -41.21 -9.21 -14.07
C GLY A 156 -42.25 -8.98 -15.16
N THR A 157 -41.99 -9.37 -16.41
CA THR A 157 -43.01 -9.25 -17.48
C THR A 157 -44.08 -10.34 -17.45
N VAL A 158 -43.86 -11.41 -16.66
CA VAL A 158 -44.85 -12.46 -16.42
C VAL A 158 -45.64 -12.13 -15.16
N PHE A 159 -44.96 -11.80 -14.06
CA PHE A 159 -45.59 -11.38 -12.81
C PHE A 159 -45.21 -9.92 -12.49
N PRO A 160 -45.95 -8.92 -13.04
CA PRO A 160 -45.57 -7.50 -12.99
C PRO A 160 -45.69 -6.84 -11.62
N VAL A 161 -46.25 -7.54 -10.63
CA VAL A 161 -46.42 -7.06 -9.25
C VAL A 161 -45.85 -8.02 -8.22
N LEU A 162 -45.04 -9.01 -8.64
CA LEU A 162 -44.46 -10.00 -7.74
C LEU A 162 -43.48 -9.34 -6.77
N GLU A 163 -43.71 -9.48 -5.48
CA GLU A 163 -42.90 -8.90 -4.41
C GLU A 163 -42.05 -9.97 -3.69
N SER A 164 -42.55 -11.20 -3.55
CA SER A 164 -41.76 -12.29 -2.97
C SER A 164 -42.00 -13.67 -3.60
N VAL A 165 -40.95 -14.51 -3.56
CA VAL A 165 -41.02 -15.95 -3.88
C VAL A 165 -40.28 -16.76 -2.82
N ARG A 166 -40.93 -17.80 -2.31
CA ARG A 166 -40.39 -18.73 -1.31
C ARG A 166 -40.48 -20.16 -1.85
N ILE A 167 -39.36 -20.90 -1.86
CA ILE A 167 -39.25 -22.30 -2.28
C ILE A 167 -38.56 -23.06 -1.16
N GLU A 168 -39.33 -23.81 -0.39
CA GLU A 168 -38.88 -24.51 0.82
C GLU A 168 -39.43 -25.92 0.86
N GLN A 169 -38.72 -26.86 1.50
CA GLN A 169 -39.16 -28.25 1.66
C GLN A 169 -39.53 -28.90 0.31
N CYS A 170 -38.84 -28.52 -0.76
CA CYS A 170 -39.07 -29.02 -2.11
C CYS A 170 -37.99 -30.00 -2.54
N ASN A 171 -38.36 -30.99 -3.35
CA ASN A 171 -37.42 -31.78 -4.13
C ASN A 171 -37.03 -30.99 -5.39
N LEU A 172 -35.79 -30.53 -5.43
CA LEU A 172 -35.23 -29.76 -6.55
C LEU A 172 -34.30 -30.57 -7.45
N SER A 173 -34.17 -31.89 -7.23
CA SER A 173 -33.25 -32.76 -8.00
C SER A 173 -33.46 -32.65 -9.51
N GLY A 174 -34.72 -32.53 -9.94
CA GLY A 174 -35.11 -32.49 -11.34
C GLY A 174 -35.07 -31.10 -12.00
N VAL A 175 -34.73 -30.04 -11.26
CA VAL A 175 -34.62 -28.69 -11.83
C VAL A 175 -33.36 -28.60 -12.66
N THR A 176 -33.49 -28.19 -13.92
CA THR A 176 -32.35 -28.12 -14.85
C THR A 176 -31.79 -26.72 -15.04
N SER A 177 -32.62 -25.68 -14.85
CA SER A 177 -32.22 -24.29 -15.05
C SER A 177 -33.12 -23.31 -14.31
N PHE A 178 -32.49 -22.29 -13.72
CA PHE A 178 -33.12 -21.06 -13.22
C PHE A 178 -32.71 -19.83 -14.04
N ASP A 179 -32.23 -20.03 -15.28
CA ASP A 179 -31.79 -18.91 -16.14
C ASP A 179 -32.89 -17.86 -16.29
N SER A 180 -32.55 -16.62 -15.96
CA SER A 180 -33.45 -15.49 -16.07
C SER A 180 -34.77 -15.66 -15.31
N ALA A 181 -34.79 -16.50 -14.25
CA ALA A 181 -36.00 -16.84 -13.53
C ALA A 181 -36.73 -15.59 -13.01
N PHE A 182 -36.02 -14.61 -12.45
CA PHE A 182 -36.57 -13.35 -11.92
C PHE A 182 -36.22 -12.12 -12.77
N TYR A 183 -35.62 -12.33 -13.95
CA TYR A 183 -35.06 -11.30 -14.82
C TYR A 183 -35.90 -10.02 -14.90
N SER A 184 -35.24 -8.89 -14.64
CA SER A 184 -35.80 -7.53 -14.70
C SER A 184 -37.07 -7.31 -13.91
N SER A 185 -37.27 -8.07 -12.83
CA SER A 185 -38.34 -7.80 -11.90
C SER A 185 -38.04 -6.52 -11.11
N LYS A 186 -38.85 -5.47 -11.34
CA LYS A 186 -38.75 -4.19 -10.62
C LYS A 186 -39.57 -4.19 -9.33
N THR A 187 -40.30 -5.25 -9.04
CA THR A 187 -41.17 -5.34 -7.86
C THR A 187 -40.69 -6.37 -6.85
N ILE A 188 -39.87 -7.34 -7.26
CA ILE A 188 -39.36 -8.37 -6.36
C ILE A 188 -38.47 -7.72 -5.30
N LYS A 189 -38.74 -8.06 -4.05
CA LYS A 189 -38.01 -7.58 -2.86
C LYS A 189 -37.31 -8.72 -2.15
N GLU A 190 -37.88 -9.92 -2.21
CA GLU A 190 -37.47 -11.08 -1.45
C GLU A 190 -37.54 -12.36 -2.28
N VAL A 191 -36.46 -13.14 -2.28
CA VAL A 191 -36.46 -14.51 -2.80
C VAL A 191 -35.79 -15.42 -1.79
N ILE A 192 -36.48 -16.47 -1.38
CA ILE A 192 -35.99 -17.49 -0.45
C ILE A 192 -36.06 -18.86 -1.12
N ILE A 193 -34.93 -19.53 -1.21
CA ILE A 193 -34.76 -20.91 -1.67
C ILE A 193 -33.86 -21.59 -0.65
N ARG A 194 -34.46 -22.25 0.33
CA ARG A 194 -33.75 -22.90 1.46
C ARG A 194 -34.44 -24.20 1.84
N ASP A 195 -33.81 -25.01 2.70
CA ASP A 195 -34.39 -26.23 3.27
C ASP A 195 -34.99 -27.17 2.21
N ASN A 196 -34.28 -27.37 1.09
CA ASN A 196 -34.73 -28.20 -0.02
C ASN A 196 -33.97 -29.53 -0.08
N ASP A 197 -34.64 -30.57 -0.58
CA ASP A 197 -34.13 -31.93 -0.64
C ASP A 197 -33.65 -32.31 -2.04
N TYR A 198 -32.65 -33.20 -2.09
CA TYR A 198 -32.07 -33.76 -3.31
C TYR A 198 -31.99 -35.29 -3.24
N PRO A 199 -33.15 -36.01 -3.28
CA PRO A 199 -33.18 -37.48 -3.25
C PRO A 199 -32.52 -38.14 -4.49
N GLU A 200 -32.39 -37.39 -5.59
CA GLU A 200 -31.67 -37.81 -6.80
C GLU A 200 -30.51 -36.85 -7.08
N ALA A 201 -29.61 -37.21 -8.00
CA ALA A 201 -28.50 -36.34 -8.38
C ALA A 201 -29.03 -34.99 -8.93
N PRO A 202 -28.54 -33.84 -8.44
CA PRO A 202 -29.01 -32.53 -8.86
C PRO A 202 -28.67 -32.26 -10.34
N LEU A 203 -29.68 -31.83 -11.10
CA LEU A 203 -29.56 -31.55 -12.54
C LEU A 203 -29.41 -30.06 -12.89
N LEU A 204 -29.29 -29.19 -11.88
CA LEU A 204 -29.19 -27.75 -12.09
C LEU A 204 -27.85 -27.41 -12.75
N THR A 205 -27.90 -26.91 -13.99
CA THR A 205 -26.68 -26.62 -14.78
C THR A 205 -26.53 -25.15 -15.13
N ASN A 206 -27.59 -24.36 -15.02
CA ASN A 206 -27.62 -22.98 -15.49
C ASN A 206 -28.42 -22.07 -14.54
N THR A 207 -27.77 -21.02 -14.05
CA THR A 207 -28.36 -19.98 -13.19
C THR A 207 -28.19 -18.57 -13.79
N ASN A 208 -27.80 -18.49 -15.06
CA ASN A 208 -27.51 -17.26 -15.78
C ASN A 208 -28.62 -16.22 -15.56
N SER A 209 -28.24 -14.98 -15.22
CA SER A 209 -29.17 -13.86 -15.10
C SER A 209 -30.35 -14.08 -14.15
N MET A 210 -30.28 -15.02 -13.19
CA MET A 210 -31.39 -15.41 -12.33
C MET A 210 -32.06 -14.20 -11.66
N PHE A 211 -31.28 -13.25 -11.15
CA PHE A 211 -31.73 -12.00 -10.54
C PHE A 211 -31.30 -10.74 -11.30
N TYR A 212 -30.91 -10.85 -12.57
CA TYR A 212 -30.38 -9.72 -13.33
C TYR A 212 -31.37 -8.55 -13.38
N THR A 213 -30.91 -7.35 -13.04
CA THR A 213 -31.67 -6.09 -12.96
C THR A 213 -32.85 -6.09 -11.99
N CYS A 214 -32.83 -6.97 -10.97
CA CYS A 214 -33.78 -6.95 -9.85
C CYS A 214 -33.43 -5.85 -8.84
N SER A 215 -33.57 -4.59 -9.24
CA SER A 215 -33.04 -3.43 -8.50
C SER A 215 -33.70 -3.18 -7.14
N ASN A 216 -34.84 -3.80 -6.84
CA ASN A 216 -35.54 -3.72 -5.53
C ASN A 216 -35.33 -4.97 -4.65
N LEU A 217 -34.60 -5.97 -5.14
CA LEU A 217 -34.28 -7.18 -4.39
C LEU A 217 -33.33 -6.80 -3.24
N SER A 218 -33.80 -7.01 -2.02
CA SER A 218 -33.10 -6.61 -0.80
C SER A 218 -32.84 -7.76 0.16
N LYS A 219 -33.58 -8.87 0.00
CA LYS A 219 -33.42 -10.10 0.78
C LYS A 219 -33.33 -11.29 -0.16
N VAL A 220 -32.22 -12.02 -0.10
CA VAL A 220 -32.00 -13.23 -0.89
C VAL A 220 -31.44 -14.30 0.03
N ASP A 221 -32.10 -15.44 0.04
CA ASP A 221 -31.58 -16.67 0.61
C ASP A 221 -31.62 -17.73 -0.50
N VAL A 222 -30.46 -18.27 -0.85
CA VAL A 222 -30.30 -19.32 -1.87
C VAL A 222 -29.54 -20.53 -1.29
N SER A 223 -29.54 -20.67 0.03
CA SER A 223 -28.85 -21.74 0.77
C SER A 223 -29.32 -23.14 0.40
N GLY A 224 -30.56 -23.27 -0.07
CA GLY A 224 -31.18 -24.52 -0.51
C GLY A 224 -30.94 -24.88 -1.97
N LEU A 225 -30.12 -24.12 -2.71
CA LEU A 225 -29.67 -24.52 -4.04
C LEU A 225 -28.43 -25.41 -3.95
N ASN A 226 -28.46 -26.53 -4.68
CA ASN A 226 -27.26 -27.30 -4.99
C ASN A 226 -26.68 -26.83 -6.35
N THR A 227 -25.50 -26.20 -6.30
CA THR A 227 -24.84 -25.63 -7.48
C THR A 227 -23.70 -26.47 -8.05
N SER A 228 -23.44 -27.69 -7.54
CA SER A 228 -22.25 -28.49 -7.89
C SER A 228 -22.16 -28.83 -9.38
N SER A 229 -23.30 -28.86 -10.08
CA SER A 229 -23.41 -29.13 -11.51
C SER A 229 -23.54 -27.88 -12.38
N VAL A 230 -23.55 -26.68 -11.78
CA VAL A 230 -23.75 -25.41 -12.50
C VAL A 230 -22.49 -25.05 -13.25
N THR A 231 -22.63 -24.79 -14.56
CA THR A 231 -21.51 -24.40 -15.43
C THR A 231 -21.54 -22.93 -15.84
N ASP A 232 -22.70 -22.27 -15.74
CA ASP A 232 -22.94 -20.88 -16.12
C ASP A 232 -23.60 -20.09 -14.99
N MET A 233 -22.86 -19.13 -14.44
CA MET A 233 -23.27 -18.18 -13.41
C MET A 233 -23.13 -16.72 -13.89
N ALA A 234 -23.23 -16.47 -15.20
CA ALA A 234 -23.11 -15.10 -15.68
C ALA A 234 -24.33 -14.25 -15.27
N TYR A 235 -24.07 -13.03 -14.81
CA TYR A 235 -25.05 -12.01 -14.44
C TYR A 235 -26.05 -12.39 -13.34
N VAL A 236 -25.79 -13.42 -12.54
CA VAL A 236 -26.75 -13.93 -11.52
C VAL A 236 -27.32 -12.80 -10.67
N PHE A 237 -26.46 -11.92 -10.13
CA PHE A 237 -26.86 -10.80 -9.26
C PHE A 237 -26.67 -9.42 -9.89
N ALA A 238 -26.27 -9.33 -11.17
CA ALA A 238 -25.96 -8.02 -11.75
C ALA A 238 -27.15 -7.05 -11.70
N ASP A 239 -26.85 -5.79 -11.38
CA ASP A 239 -27.82 -4.71 -11.18
C ASP A 239 -28.82 -4.96 -10.02
N ALA A 240 -28.52 -5.83 -9.06
CA ALA A 240 -29.27 -5.97 -7.79
C ALA A 240 -28.90 -4.85 -6.80
N THR A 241 -29.14 -3.60 -7.19
CA THR A 241 -28.65 -2.39 -6.51
C THR A 241 -29.21 -2.15 -5.10
N SER A 242 -30.19 -2.93 -4.62
CA SER A 242 -30.73 -2.81 -3.25
C SER A 242 -30.23 -3.90 -2.29
N LEU A 243 -29.44 -4.86 -2.79
CA LEU A 243 -28.90 -5.95 -1.99
C LEU A 243 -27.72 -5.45 -1.16
N LYS A 244 -27.77 -5.67 0.16
CA LYS A 244 -26.75 -5.21 1.12
C LYS A 244 -25.87 -6.33 1.65
N GLU A 245 -26.46 -7.50 1.82
CA GLU A 245 -25.84 -8.71 2.32
C GLU A 245 -26.17 -9.85 1.35
N LEU A 246 -25.23 -10.77 1.17
CA LEU A 246 -25.40 -11.93 0.30
C LEU A 246 -24.51 -13.07 0.82
N ASP A 247 -25.15 -14.13 1.30
CA ASP A 247 -24.47 -15.37 1.69
C ASP A 247 -24.44 -16.34 0.51
N LEU A 248 -23.24 -16.78 0.13
CA LEU A 248 -22.98 -17.76 -0.93
C LEU A 248 -22.12 -18.93 -0.42
N SER A 249 -22.04 -19.13 0.89
CA SER A 249 -21.21 -20.17 1.52
C SER A 249 -21.58 -21.60 1.07
N ASN A 250 -22.82 -21.81 0.63
CA ASN A 250 -23.31 -23.09 0.10
C ASN A 250 -22.98 -23.32 -1.38
N PHE A 251 -22.43 -22.33 -2.09
CA PHE A 251 -22.13 -22.47 -3.51
C PHE A 251 -20.90 -23.35 -3.71
N ASP A 252 -21.08 -24.42 -4.48
CA ASP A 252 -20.00 -25.15 -5.15
C ASP A 252 -19.83 -24.57 -6.55
N THR A 253 -18.68 -23.98 -6.83
CA THR A 253 -18.35 -23.36 -8.12
C THR A 253 -17.32 -24.15 -8.93
N SER A 254 -16.92 -25.34 -8.48
CA SER A 254 -15.84 -26.14 -9.12
C SER A 254 -16.12 -26.50 -10.59
N SER A 255 -17.40 -26.61 -10.96
CA SER A 255 -17.86 -26.87 -12.34
C SER A 255 -18.10 -25.60 -13.17
N VAL A 256 -18.01 -24.41 -12.58
CA VAL A 256 -18.37 -23.16 -13.24
C VAL A 256 -17.29 -22.76 -14.24
N THR A 257 -17.72 -22.42 -15.46
CA THR A 257 -16.82 -22.01 -16.56
C THR A 257 -16.96 -20.55 -16.94
N THR A 258 -18.05 -19.89 -16.53
CA THR A 258 -18.32 -18.46 -16.78
C THR A 258 -18.95 -17.80 -15.56
N MET A 259 -18.34 -16.71 -15.12
CA MET A 259 -18.80 -15.83 -14.02
C MET A 259 -19.00 -14.39 -14.51
N ARG A 260 -19.20 -14.23 -15.83
CA ARG A 260 -19.33 -12.93 -16.49
C ARG A 260 -20.37 -12.06 -15.81
N GLY A 261 -19.96 -10.91 -15.30
CA GLY A 261 -20.84 -9.92 -14.68
C GLY A 261 -21.62 -10.42 -13.47
N MET A 262 -21.20 -11.50 -12.79
CA MET A 262 -21.99 -12.10 -11.69
C MET A 262 -22.41 -11.09 -10.63
N PHE A 263 -21.53 -10.13 -10.28
CA PHE A 263 -21.75 -9.10 -9.26
C PHE A 263 -21.71 -7.66 -9.83
N ALA A 264 -21.88 -7.51 -11.15
CA ALA A 264 -21.76 -6.20 -11.78
C ALA A 264 -22.84 -5.23 -11.26
N ASN A 265 -22.43 -4.03 -10.85
CA ASN A 265 -23.29 -2.96 -10.34
C ASN A 265 -24.14 -3.34 -9.11
N CYS A 266 -23.64 -4.27 -8.28
CA CYS A 266 -24.18 -4.52 -6.93
C CYS A 266 -23.69 -3.44 -5.94
N THR A 267 -24.05 -2.18 -6.17
CA THR A 267 -23.45 -1.01 -5.50
C THR A 267 -23.80 -0.86 -4.01
N SER A 268 -24.79 -1.60 -3.50
CA SER A 268 -25.20 -1.52 -2.10
C SER A 268 -24.64 -2.64 -1.22
N LEU A 269 -23.94 -3.63 -1.79
CA LEU A 269 -23.26 -4.65 -0.99
C LEU A 269 -22.16 -3.99 -0.16
N GLU A 270 -22.10 -4.34 1.12
CA GLU A 270 -21.10 -3.80 2.05
C GLU A 270 -19.87 -4.73 2.15
N GLU A 271 -20.12 -6.03 2.08
CA GLU A 271 -19.11 -7.10 2.07
C GLU A 271 -19.58 -8.26 1.19
N LEU A 272 -18.61 -9.08 0.75
CA LEU A 272 -18.88 -10.29 -0.03
C LEU A 272 -17.76 -11.31 0.24
N ASP A 273 -18.10 -12.40 0.91
CA ASP A 273 -17.20 -13.53 1.11
C ASP A 273 -17.26 -14.47 -0.10
N LEU A 274 -16.10 -14.68 -0.73
CA LEU A 274 -15.91 -15.58 -1.87
C LEU A 274 -14.85 -16.65 -1.57
N SER A 275 -14.50 -16.87 -0.30
CA SER A 275 -13.44 -17.79 0.10
C SER A 275 -13.71 -19.26 -0.29
N ASN A 276 -14.98 -19.64 -0.44
CA ASN A 276 -15.41 -20.96 -0.92
C ASN A 276 -15.40 -21.13 -2.44
N PHE A 277 -15.19 -20.05 -3.21
CA PHE A 277 -15.21 -20.13 -4.67
C PHE A 277 -13.96 -20.86 -5.20
N ASP A 278 -14.19 -21.94 -5.93
CA ASP A 278 -13.21 -22.54 -6.83
C ASP A 278 -13.38 -21.93 -8.23
N THR A 279 -12.36 -21.20 -8.68
CA THR A 279 -12.35 -20.54 -10.00
C THR A 279 -11.44 -21.22 -11.02
N SER A 280 -10.87 -22.38 -10.69
CA SER A 280 -9.85 -23.05 -11.52
C SER A 280 -10.35 -23.47 -12.91
N SER A 281 -11.66 -23.69 -13.05
CA SER A 281 -12.35 -24.01 -14.31
C SER A 281 -12.87 -22.78 -15.08
N VAL A 282 -12.82 -21.58 -14.48
CA VAL A 282 -13.44 -20.38 -15.06
C VAL A 282 -12.60 -19.84 -16.21
N THR A 283 -13.26 -19.56 -17.34
CA THR A 283 -12.62 -19.05 -18.56
C THR A 283 -13.01 -17.60 -18.90
N ASP A 284 -14.14 -17.11 -18.37
CA ASP A 284 -14.67 -15.76 -18.59
C ASP A 284 -15.09 -15.12 -17.26
N MET A 285 -14.37 -14.06 -16.87
CA MET A 285 -14.64 -13.19 -15.71
C MET A 285 -14.98 -11.75 -16.16
N SER A 286 -15.35 -11.55 -17.42
CA SER A 286 -15.65 -10.21 -17.94
C SER A 286 -16.72 -9.51 -17.10
N SER A 287 -16.50 -8.24 -16.78
CA SER A 287 -17.39 -7.42 -15.97
C SER A 287 -17.76 -7.95 -14.57
N MET A 288 -17.17 -9.04 -14.07
CA MET A 288 -17.62 -9.72 -12.84
C MET A 288 -17.80 -8.77 -11.65
N PHE A 289 -16.89 -7.81 -11.49
CA PHE A 289 -16.84 -6.82 -10.42
C PHE A 289 -16.94 -5.38 -10.96
N SER A 290 -17.62 -5.17 -12.09
CA SER A 290 -17.81 -3.81 -12.61
C SER A 290 -18.70 -3.00 -11.67
N ALA A 291 -18.33 -1.74 -11.41
CA ALA A 291 -19.08 -0.81 -10.56
C ALA A 291 -19.33 -1.31 -9.12
N ILE A 292 -18.44 -2.12 -8.55
CA ILE A 292 -18.47 -2.43 -7.10
C ILE A 292 -18.01 -1.23 -6.28
N ALA A 293 -18.52 -1.10 -5.06
CA ALA A 293 -18.16 -0.04 -4.11
C ALA A 293 -17.62 -0.58 -2.76
N TYR A 294 -17.31 -1.87 -2.72
CA TYR A 294 -16.79 -2.61 -1.56
C TYR A 294 -15.46 -3.29 -1.92
N ASN A 295 -14.63 -3.56 -0.92
CA ASN A 295 -13.42 -4.35 -1.12
C ASN A 295 -13.79 -5.85 -1.16
N VAL A 296 -13.15 -6.61 -2.04
CA VAL A 296 -13.33 -8.06 -2.17
C VAL A 296 -11.97 -8.74 -2.03
N ASP A 297 -11.90 -9.79 -1.21
CA ASP A 297 -10.70 -10.64 -1.13
C ASP A 297 -10.69 -11.58 -2.34
N LEU A 298 -9.60 -11.53 -3.11
CA LEU A 298 -9.39 -12.30 -4.32
C LEU A 298 -8.17 -13.22 -4.22
N SER A 299 -7.64 -13.41 -3.02
CA SER A 299 -6.43 -14.19 -2.77
C SER A 299 -6.58 -15.68 -3.12
N ASN A 300 -7.81 -16.22 -3.08
CA ASN A 300 -8.14 -17.60 -3.43
C ASN A 300 -8.45 -17.81 -4.93
N PHE A 301 -8.54 -16.75 -5.74
CA PHE A 301 -8.89 -16.88 -7.16
C PHE A 301 -7.74 -17.49 -7.96
N ASP A 302 -7.97 -18.69 -8.50
CA ASP A 302 -7.16 -19.26 -9.59
C ASP A 302 -7.66 -18.70 -10.92
N THR A 303 -6.83 -17.87 -11.57
CA THR A 303 -7.15 -17.28 -12.88
C THR A 303 -6.36 -17.89 -14.04
N SER A 304 -5.63 -18.98 -13.82
CA SER A 304 -4.74 -19.58 -14.82
C SER A 304 -5.45 -20.07 -16.10
N SER A 305 -6.72 -20.45 -15.96
CA SER A 305 -7.62 -20.86 -17.05
C SER A 305 -8.36 -19.69 -17.72
N VAL A 306 -8.31 -18.48 -17.14
CA VAL A 306 -9.11 -17.33 -17.60
C VAL A 306 -8.55 -16.80 -18.91
N THR A 307 -9.42 -16.60 -19.89
CA THR A 307 -9.06 -16.06 -21.21
C THR A 307 -9.62 -14.65 -21.46
N THR A 308 -10.64 -14.25 -20.69
CA THR A 308 -11.35 -12.96 -20.84
C THR A 308 -11.57 -12.31 -19.48
N MET A 309 -11.03 -11.10 -19.29
CA MET A 309 -11.18 -10.23 -18.11
C MET A 309 -11.64 -8.82 -18.51
N SER A 310 -12.26 -8.67 -19.68
CA SER A 310 -12.68 -7.36 -20.16
C SER A 310 -13.65 -6.70 -19.18
N SER A 311 -13.37 -5.45 -18.85
CA SER A 311 -14.15 -4.62 -17.92
C SER A 311 -14.37 -5.22 -16.52
N MET A 312 -13.57 -6.21 -16.09
CA MET A 312 -13.77 -6.93 -14.82
C MET A 312 -13.95 -6.00 -13.61
N PHE A 313 -13.17 -4.92 -13.52
CA PHE A 313 -13.23 -3.90 -12.46
C PHE A 313 -13.57 -2.50 -13.02
N GLN A 314 -14.25 -2.43 -14.17
CA GLN A 314 -14.61 -1.15 -14.78
C GLN A 314 -15.54 -0.38 -13.84
N ARG A 315 -15.25 0.91 -13.59
CA ARG A 315 -15.99 1.79 -12.66
C ARG A 315 -15.98 1.34 -11.20
N ALA A 316 -15.05 0.48 -10.79
CA ALA A 316 -14.91 0.13 -9.38
C ALA A 316 -14.62 1.38 -8.54
N GLU A 317 -15.36 1.56 -7.46
CA GLU A 317 -15.28 2.70 -6.52
C GLU A 317 -14.49 2.34 -5.25
N VAL A 318 -13.45 1.52 -5.40
CA VAL A 318 -12.50 1.13 -4.34
C VAL A 318 -11.22 1.96 -4.37
N LYS A 319 -10.56 2.16 -3.22
CA LYS A 319 -9.29 2.90 -3.14
C LYS A 319 -8.07 2.05 -3.48
N GLU A 320 -8.13 0.78 -3.08
CA GLU A 320 -7.09 -0.22 -3.25
C GLU A 320 -7.74 -1.49 -3.80
N LEU A 321 -6.97 -2.24 -4.59
CA LEU A 321 -7.43 -3.49 -5.19
C LEU A 321 -6.22 -4.42 -5.28
N ASP A 322 -6.26 -5.53 -4.56
CA ASP A 322 -5.23 -6.56 -4.61
C ASP A 322 -5.56 -7.58 -5.71
N VAL A 323 -4.70 -7.65 -6.71
CA VAL A 323 -4.76 -8.62 -7.83
C VAL A 323 -3.45 -9.40 -7.95
N SER A 324 -2.68 -9.49 -6.85
CA SER A 324 -1.38 -10.14 -6.84
C SER A 324 -1.44 -11.66 -7.07
N SER A 325 -2.59 -12.30 -6.78
CA SER A 325 -2.86 -13.72 -7.03
C SER A 325 -3.10 -14.04 -8.51
N PHE A 326 -3.39 -13.05 -9.34
CA PHE A 326 -3.84 -13.31 -10.72
C PHE A 326 -2.69 -13.81 -11.60
N ASP A 327 -2.89 -14.96 -12.23
CA ASP A 327 -2.16 -15.40 -13.42
C ASP A 327 -2.92 -14.93 -14.66
N THR A 328 -2.31 -14.03 -15.44
CA THR A 328 -2.91 -13.50 -16.66
C THR A 328 -2.27 -14.02 -17.94
N SER A 329 -1.38 -15.01 -17.87
CA SER A 329 -0.61 -15.53 -19.01
C SER A 329 -1.48 -16.11 -20.13
N SER A 330 -2.69 -16.57 -19.80
CA SER A 330 -3.69 -17.09 -20.74
C SER A 330 -4.69 -16.02 -21.23
N VAL A 331 -4.69 -14.82 -20.65
CA VAL A 331 -5.74 -13.82 -20.89
C VAL A 331 -5.52 -13.11 -22.22
N THR A 332 -6.54 -13.15 -23.08
CA THR A 332 -6.49 -12.55 -24.42
C THR A 332 -7.22 -11.21 -24.52
N ASP A 333 -8.15 -10.91 -23.61
CA ASP A 333 -8.92 -9.66 -23.60
C ASP A 333 -8.99 -9.07 -22.18
N MET A 334 -8.37 -7.90 -22.00
CA MET A 334 -8.44 -7.07 -20.79
C MET A 334 -8.99 -5.67 -21.10
N GLN A 335 -9.78 -5.53 -22.18
CA GLN A 335 -10.33 -4.24 -22.58
C GLN A 335 -11.08 -3.60 -21.42
N GLY A 336 -10.70 -2.37 -21.06
CA GLY A 336 -11.40 -1.58 -20.05
C GLY A 336 -11.35 -2.14 -18.63
N MET A 337 -10.47 -3.10 -18.33
CA MET A 337 -10.47 -3.85 -17.06
C MET A 337 -10.56 -2.96 -15.81
N PHE A 338 -9.88 -1.82 -15.80
CA PHE A 338 -9.89 -0.84 -14.70
C PHE A 338 -10.36 0.54 -15.16
N GLY A 339 -11.05 0.62 -16.30
CA GLY A 339 -11.48 1.87 -16.88
C GLY A 339 -12.56 2.55 -16.03
N HIS A 340 -12.51 3.87 -15.92
CA HIS A 340 -13.43 4.70 -15.14
C HIS A 340 -13.45 4.42 -13.64
N SER A 341 -12.46 3.69 -13.10
CA SER A 341 -12.31 3.48 -11.65
C SER A 341 -11.71 4.74 -11.02
N THR A 342 -12.58 5.69 -10.69
CA THR A 342 -12.16 7.05 -10.35
C THR A 342 -11.60 7.20 -8.95
N THR A 343 -11.74 6.23 -8.07
CA THR A 343 -11.25 6.25 -6.68
C THR A 343 -9.90 5.56 -6.50
N LEU A 344 -9.50 4.73 -7.46
CA LEU A 344 -8.28 3.92 -7.38
C LEU A 344 -7.04 4.83 -7.51
N GLU A 345 -6.16 4.81 -6.51
CA GLU A 345 -4.97 5.68 -6.48
C GLU A 345 -3.68 4.94 -6.89
N LYS A 346 -3.59 3.65 -6.58
CA LYS A 346 -2.45 2.80 -6.88
C LYS A 346 -2.94 1.47 -7.42
N LEU A 347 -2.26 0.95 -8.42
CA LEU A 347 -2.51 -0.40 -8.92
C LEU A 347 -1.19 -1.08 -9.26
N ASP A 348 -0.94 -2.20 -8.58
CA ASP A 348 0.22 -3.06 -8.82
C ASP A 348 -0.20 -4.22 -9.73
N LEU A 349 0.30 -4.22 -10.97
CA LEU A 349 0.09 -5.28 -11.94
C LEU A 349 1.43 -5.90 -12.35
N SER A 350 2.42 -5.89 -11.46
CA SER A 350 3.76 -6.43 -11.75
C SER A 350 3.73 -7.93 -12.09
N ASN A 351 2.72 -8.65 -11.59
CA ASN A 351 2.47 -10.06 -11.89
C ASN A 351 1.82 -10.30 -13.25
N PHE A 352 1.12 -9.31 -13.84
CA PHE A 352 0.33 -9.48 -15.06
C PHE A 352 1.23 -9.72 -16.28
N ASP A 353 1.20 -10.94 -16.81
CA ASP A 353 1.75 -11.27 -18.12
C ASP A 353 0.73 -10.93 -19.21
N THR A 354 1.07 -9.98 -20.09
CA THR A 354 0.21 -9.56 -21.22
C THR A 354 0.66 -10.13 -22.56
N SER A 355 1.57 -11.10 -22.59
CA SER A 355 2.14 -11.64 -23.84
C SER A 355 1.10 -12.31 -24.74
N ALA A 356 0.04 -12.89 -24.17
CA ALA A 356 -1.10 -13.46 -24.89
C ALA A 356 -2.20 -12.44 -25.22
N ALA A 357 -2.13 -11.23 -24.66
CA ALA A 357 -3.19 -10.23 -24.77
C ALA A 357 -3.34 -9.73 -26.22
N LYS A 358 -4.58 -9.74 -26.72
CA LYS A 358 -4.96 -9.16 -28.01
C LYS A 358 -5.51 -7.74 -27.84
N SER A 359 -6.11 -7.44 -26.69
CA SER A 359 -6.65 -6.11 -26.37
C SER A 359 -6.38 -5.70 -24.93
N LEU A 360 -5.72 -4.56 -24.78
CA LEU A 360 -5.56 -3.76 -23.56
C LEU A 360 -6.25 -2.38 -23.73
N SER A 361 -7.17 -2.28 -24.70
CA SER A 361 -7.78 -1.00 -25.06
C SER A 361 -8.52 -0.43 -23.86
N ARG A 362 -8.36 0.87 -23.60
CA ARG A 362 -9.03 1.59 -22.51
C ARG A 362 -8.80 1.00 -21.11
N MET A 363 -7.77 0.17 -20.89
CA MET A 363 -7.55 -0.56 -19.64
C MET A 363 -7.63 0.34 -18.39
N PHE A 364 -7.12 1.56 -18.46
CA PHE A 364 -7.13 2.55 -17.36
C PHE A 364 -7.84 3.86 -17.76
N ASN A 365 -8.67 3.82 -18.82
CA ASN A 365 -9.24 5.03 -19.39
C ASN A 365 -10.12 5.76 -18.36
N ASN A 366 -9.94 7.06 -18.19
CA ASN A 366 -10.67 7.90 -17.23
C ASN A 366 -10.54 7.47 -15.74
N SER A 367 -9.50 6.73 -15.37
CA SER A 367 -9.16 6.47 -13.96
C SER A 367 -8.40 7.68 -13.39
N VAL A 368 -9.16 8.76 -13.15
CA VAL A 368 -8.62 10.12 -13.00
C VAL A 368 -7.71 10.32 -11.78
N ASN A 369 -7.87 9.53 -10.71
CA ASN A 369 -7.08 9.63 -9.48
C ASN A 369 -5.93 8.61 -9.40
N LEU A 370 -5.71 7.81 -10.45
CA LEU A 370 -4.64 6.83 -10.51
C LEU A 370 -3.27 7.54 -10.57
N LYS A 371 -2.50 7.44 -9.48
CA LYS A 371 -1.20 8.09 -9.27
C LYS A 371 -0.02 7.17 -9.54
N SER A 372 -0.15 5.88 -9.24
CA SER A 372 0.96 4.92 -9.35
C SER A 372 0.55 3.65 -10.08
N LEU A 373 1.34 3.26 -11.07
CA LEU A 373 1.16 2.06 -11.89
C LEU A 373 2.42 1.21 -11.95
N TYR A 374 2.26 -0.10 -11.81
CA TYR A 374 3.34 -1.08 -11.94
C TYR A 374 2.95 -2.08 -13.03
N LEU A 375 3.71 -2.12 -14.11
CA LEU A 375 3.40 -2.82 -15.37
C LEU A 375 4.60 -3.65 -15.84
N ASP A 376 5.29 -4.31 -14.91
CA ASP A 376 6.63 -4.90 -15.11
C ASP A 376 6.71 -5.89 -16.28
N LYS A 377 5.66 -6.69 -16.50
CA LYS A 377 5.61 -7.74 -17.55
C LYS A 377 4.76 -7.36 -18.76
N PHE A 378 4.33 -6.10 -18.86
CA PHE A 378 3.52 -5.64 -19.99
C PHE A 378 4.35 -5.63 -21.29
N SER A 379 3.94 -6.46 -22.24
CA SER A 379 4.65 -6.70 -23.50
C SER A 379 3.68 -7.15 -24.62
N GLY A 380 4.20 -7.27 -25.84
CA GLY A 380 3.46 -7.82 -26.98
C GLY A 380 2.85 -6.78 -27.93
N SER A 381 2.00 -7.26 -28.85
CA SER A 381 1.38 -6.48 -29.93
C SER A 381 -0.11 -6.19 -29.72
N ALA A 382 -0.58 -6.28 -28.47
CA ALA A 382 -1.96 -6.01 -28.09
C ALA A 382 -2.46 -4.64 -28.62
N ASN A 383 -3.76 -4.53 -28.88
CA ASN A 383 -4.39 -3.23 -29.12
C ASN A 383 -4.46 -2.43 -27.81
N PHE A 384 -3.73 -1.32 -27.73
CA PHE A 384 -3.64 -0.43 -26.56
C PHE A 384 -4.34 0.93 -26.78
N THR A 385 -5.26 0.99 -27.74
CA THR A 385 -6.01 2.23 -28.04
C THR A 385 -6.63 2.81 -26.77
N ASP A 386 -6.38 4.09 -26.52
CA ASP A 386 -6.89 4.84 -25.37
C ASP A 386 -6.54 4.27 -23.98
N MET A 387 -5.53 3.41 -23.86
CA MET A 387 -5.18 2.72 -22.59
C MET A 387 -5.01 3.69 -21.41
N PHE A 388 -4.26 4.77 -21.60
CA PHE A 388 -4.01 5.81 -20.59
C PHE A 388 -4.89 7.07 -20.76
N SER A 389 -5.83 7.06 -21.71
CA SER A 389 -6.62 8.26 -22.05
C SER A 389 -7.44 8.72 -20.85
N GLY A 390 -7.43 10.02 -20.55
CA GLY A 390 -8.18 10.59 -19.43
C GLY A 390 -7.55 10.45 -18.04
N ILE A 391 -6.41 9.75 -17.90
CA ILE A 391 -5.64 9.75 -16.65
C ILE A 391 -4.92 11.08 -16.50
N LYS A 392 -5.16 11.79 -15.39
CA LYS A 392 -4.57 13.12 -15.14
C LYS A 392 -3.55 13.12 -14.01
N SER A 393 -3.71 12.20 -13.05
CA SER A 393 -2.97 12.20 -11.78
C SER A 393 -1.76 11.25 -11.77
N LEU A 394 -1.44 10.58 -12.87
CA LEU A 394 -0.31 9.64 -12.90
C LEU A 394 1.00 10.38 -12.61
N GLU A 395 1.70 9.93 -11.58
CA GLU A 395 2.94 10.49 -11.04
C GLU A 395 4.08 9.47 -11.01
N TYR A 396 3.75 8.18 -10.94
CA TYR A 396 4.72 7.08 -10.92
C TYR A 396 4.31 5.97 -11.90
N LEU A 397 5.27 5.53 -12.70
CA LEU A 397 5.10 4.45 -13.66
C LEU A 397 6.31 3.52 -13.60
N ARG A 398 6.12 2.28 -13.18
CA ARG A 398 7.13 1.22 -13.27
C ARG A 398 6.80 0.31 -14.44
N ILE A 399 7.75 0.13 -15.36
CA ILE A 399 7.57 -0.64 -16.59
C ILE A 399 8.79 -1.50 -16.88
N GLY A 400 8.57 -2.65 -17.53
CA GLY A 400 9.64 -3.52 -18.03
C GLY A 400 10.26 -3.04 -19.35
N PRO A 401 11.44 -3.57 -19.73
CA PRO A 401 12.14 -3.17 -20.96
C PRO A 401 11.38 -3.50 -22.26
N GLN A 402 10.44 -4.45 -22.21
CA GLN A 402 9.58 -4.81 -23.34
C GLN A 402 8.33 -3.92 -23.50
N PHE A 403 8.12 -2.97 -22.58
CA PHE A 403 6.98 -2.07 -22.61
C PHE A 403 7.05 -1.10 -23.80
N ASN A 404 6.00 -1.08 -24.61
CA ASN A 404 5.94 -0.30 -25.85
C ASN A 404 4.69 0.60 -25.97
N TYR A 405 3.92 0.79 -24.89
CA TYR A 405 2.61 1.46 -24.89
C TYR A 405 2.68 2.88 -24.30
N TYR A 406 3.10 3.87 -25.09
CA TYR A 406 3.34 5.24 -24.56
C TYR A 406 2.27 6.27 -24.91
N ASN A 407 1.29 5.93 -25.76
CA ASN A 407 0.23 6.85 -26.15
C ASN A 407 -0.68 7.19 -24.94
N GLY A 408 -0.97 8.47 -24.74
CA GLY A 408 -1.68 8.97 -23.55
C GLY A 408 -0.77 9.39 -22.40
N LEU A 409 0.56 9.25 -22.53
CA LEU A 409 1.56 9.69 -21.54
C LEU A 409 2.29 10.97 -21.95
N GLU A 410 1.74 11.80 -22.85
CA GLU A 410 2.45 12.86 -23.58
C GLU A 410 3.01 14.00 -22.71
N ASN A 411 2.73 14.03 -21.40
CA ASN A 411 3.42 14.94 -20.49
C ASN A 411 4.87 14.45 -20.29
N THR A 412 5.83 15.11 -20.96
CA THR A 412 7.20 14.62 -21.18
C THR A 412 8.15 14.77 -20.01
N LYS A 413 7.71 15.32 -18.87
CA LYS A 413 8.56 15.49 -17.69
C LYS A 413 8.63 14.17 -16.92
N TRP A 414 9.34 13.19 -17.44
CA TRP A 414 9.63 11.95 -16.72
C TRP A 414 11.12 11.87 -16.42
N TYR A 415 11.48 11.24 -15.30
CA TYR A 415 12.85 10.89 -14.98
C TYR A 415 12.93 9.49 -14.36
N ASP A 416 14.07 8.83 -14.54
CA ASP A 416 14.41 7.60 -13.82
C ASP A 416 14.79 7.94 -12.37
N GLU A 417 14.03 7.41 -11.41
CA GLU A 417 14.26 7.63 -9.97
C GLU A 417 15.57 7.01 -9.47
N LYS A 418 16.01 5.90 -10.06
CA LYS A 418 17.20 5.16 -9.63
C LYS A 418 18.48 5.82 -10.13
N ASN A 419 18.50 6.19 -11.40
CA ASN A 419 19.71 6.71 -12.06
C ASN A 419 19.69 8.22 -12.29
N TRP A 420 18.62 8.92 -11.89
CA TRP A 420 18.46 10.37 -12.07
C TRP A 420 18.68 10.81 -13.52
N VAL A 421 17.98 10.17 -14.45
CA VAL A 421 18.04 10.51 -15.88
C VAL A 421 16.76 11.22 -16.29
N GLN A 422 16.86 12.49 -16.71
CA GLN A 422 15.72 13.28 -17.18
C GLN A 422 15.48 13.06 -18.68
N PHE A 423 14.22 12.89 -19.07
CA PHE A 423 13.83 12.77 -20.48
C PHE A 423 13.18 14.06 -20.99
N SER A 424 13.51 14.48 -22.21
CA SER A 424 12.87 15.62 -22.88
C SER A 424 11.71 15.20 -23.80
N SER A 425 11.57 13.90 -24.06
CA SER A 425 10.50 13.32 -24.87
C SER A 425 10.21 11.87 -24.49
N LEU A 426 9.00 11.39 -24.80
CA LEU A 426 8.64 9.97 -24.64
C LEU A 426 9.52 9.04 -25.49
N SER A 427 10.00 9.50 -26.64
CA SER A 427 10.92 8.72 -27.48
C SER A 427 12.24 8.44 -26.76
N GLN A 428 12.78 9.42 -26.03
CA GLN A 428 13.99 9.22 -25.22
C GLN A 428 13.74 8.26 -24.06
N LEU A 429 12.65 8.43 -23.31
CA LEU A 429 12.26 7.52 -22.24
C LEU A 429 12.13 6.09 -22.78
N LYS A 430 11.45 5.92 -23.92
CA LYS A 430 11.28 4.61 -24.57
C LYS A 430 12.62 3.96 -24.91
N THR A 431 13.51 4.68 -25.59
CA THR A 431 14.83 4.15 -25.94
C THR A 431 15.65 3.80 -24.70
N TYR A 432 15.59 4.63 -23.65
CA TYR A 432 16.28 4.38 -22.39
C TYR A 432 15.72 3.14 -21.66
N ASN A 433 14.40 3.00 -21.59
CA ASN A 433 13.74 1.86 -20.96
C ASN A 433 14.07 0.53 -21.65
N GLN A 434 14.15 0.52 -22.99
CA GLN A 434 14.52 -0.66 -23.78
C GLN A 434 15.95 -1.16 -23.52
N GLN A 435 16.82 -0.32 -22.94
CA GLN A 435 18.19 -0.67 -22.59
C GLN A 435 18.33 -1.20 -21.16
N GLN A 436 17.27 -1.11 -20.34
CA GLN A 436 17.30 -1.59 -18.96
C GLN A 436 17.26 -3.12 -18.93
N SER A 437 17.95 -3.73 -17.97
CA SER A 437 17.91 -5.18 -17.75
C SER A 437 16.70 -5.61 -16.92
N GLU A 438 16.14 -4.70 -16.12
CA GLU A 438 15.08 -4.95 -15.15
C GLU A 438 13.99 -3.88 -15.24
N PRO A 439 12.76 -4.13 -14.74
CA PRO A 439 11.73 -3.11 -14.69
C PRO A 439 12.17 -1.88 -13.89
N THR A 440 11.93 -0.70 -14.46
CA THR A 440 12.46 0.57 -13.98
C THR A 440 11.32 1.51 -13.62
N GLY A 441 11.48 2.23 -12.51
CA GLY A 441 10.51 3.20 -11.99
C GLY A 441 10.78 4.60 -12.54
N TYR A 442 9.77 5.19 -13.15
CA TYR A 442 9.80 6.53 -13.69
C TYR A 442 8.86 7.43 -12.91
N ARG A 443 9.37 8.60 -12.50
CA ARG A 443 8.58 9.63 -11.81
C ARG A 443 8.31 10.79 -12.74
N LYS A 444 7.11 11.36 -12.60
CA LYS A 444 6.72 12.57 -13.29
C LYS A 444 7.23 13.78 -12.54
N GLY A 445 7.85 14.71 -13.26
CA GLY A 445 8.45 15.93 -12.73
C GLY A 445 9.84 16.18 -13.29
N ALA A 446 10.52 17.11 -12.64
CA ALA A 446 11.93 17.36 -12.83
C ALA A 446 12.66 17.17 -11.50
N PHE A 447 13.89 16.69 -11.57
CA PHE A 447 14.82 16.77 -10.47
C PHE A 447 15.88 17.83 -10.77
N PHE A 448 16.56 18.28 -9.73
CA PHE A 448 17.68 19.19 -9.79
C PHE A 448 18.92 18.50 -9.22
N SER A 449 20.08 18.93 -9.71
CA SER A 449 21.38 18.43 -9.25
C SER A 449 22.20 19.56 -8.64
N LEU A 450 22.74 19.34 -7.44
CA LEU A 450 23.69 20.24 -6.79
C LEU A 450 25.06 19.57 -6.80
N THR A 451 26.01 20.15 -7.53
CA THR A 451 27.43 19.77 -7.45
C THR A 451 28.13 20.65 -6.44
N MET A 452 28.82 20.05 -5.49
CA MET A 452 29.56 20.70 -4.41
C MET A 452 31.05 20.50 -4.67
N ASP A 453 31.74 21.55 -5.10
CA ASP A 453 33.16 21.53 -5.44
C ASP A 453 34.01 22.03 -4.26
N ALA A 454 34.82 21.14 -3.69
CA ALA A 454 35.63 21.42 -2.52
C ALA A 454 36.79 22.37 -2.79
N MET A 455 37.06 22.81 -4.03
CA MET A 455 38.06 23.83 -4.39
C MET A 455 39.44 23.57 -3.75
N GLY A 456 39.95 22.35 -3.95
CA GLY A 456 41.23 21.88 -3.41
C GLY A 456 41.19 21.48 -1.93
N GLY A 457 40.01 21.31 -1.35
CA GLY A 457 39.78 20.45 -0.18
C GLY A 457 39.24 19.09 -0.62
N GLU A 458 38.89 18.25 0.35
CA GLU A 458 38.36 16.91 0.14
C GLU A 458 37.18 16.60 1.07
N PHE A 459 36.26 15.75 0.63
CA PHE A 459 35.21 15.19 1.48
C PHE A 459 35.73 13.94 2.23
N GLU A 460 34.93 13.37 3.13
CA GLU A 460 35.34 12.21 3.95
C GLU A 460 35.80 10.99 3.13
N ASP A 461 35.32 10.84 1.90
CA ASP A 461 35.67 9.78 0.94
C ASP A 461 36.87 10.15 0.05
N ALA A 462 37.58 11.24 0.36
CA ALA A 462 38.70 11.80 -0.39
C ALA A 462 38.34 12.25 -1.83
N GLU A 463 37.05 12.46 -2.12
CA GLU A 463 36.62 13.08 -3.37
C GLU A 463 36.69 14.61 -3.24
N GLU A 464 36.99 15.29 -4.35
CA GLU A 464 36.99 16.77 -4.41
C GLU A 464 35.61 17.33 -4.78
N GLN A 465 34.67 16.49 -5.22
CA GLN A 465 33.33 16.89 -5.61
C GLN A 465 32.28 15.93 -5.06
N LYS A 466 31.13 16.45 -4.62
CA LYS A 466 29.93 15.65 -4.32
C LYS A 466 28.73 16.12 -5.12
N VAL A 467 27.87 15.18 -5.52
CA VAL A 467 26.64 15.49 -6.25
C VAL A 467 25.44 14.99 -5.46
N GLN A 468 24.46 15.88 -5.29
CA GLN A 468 23.14 15.54 -4.76
C GLN A 468 22.09 15.72 -5.85
N ASN A 469 21.08 14.84 -5.88
CA ASN A 469 19.90 15.02 -6.70
C ASN A 469 18.67 15.10 -5.80
N LYS A 470 17.81 16.09 -6.06
CA LYS A 470 16.59 16.36 -5.28
C LYS A 470 15.44 16.69 -6.22
N VAL A 471 14.22 16.30 -5.87
CA VAL A 471 13.05 16.76 -6.64
C VAL A 471 12.69 18.19 -6.28
N SER A 472 11.96 18.87 -7.16
CA SER A 472 11.52 20.25 -6.88
C SER A 472 10.77 20.34 -5.55
N GLY A 473 11.22 21.23 -4.67
CA GLY A 473 10.62 21.46 -3.35
C GLY A 473 11.32 20.76 -2.18
N GLU A 474 12.22 19.81 -2.43
CA GLU A 474 13.09 19.25 -1.39
C GLU A 474 14.25 20.18 -1.05
N TYR A 475 14.87 19.99 0.12
CA TYR A 475 16.02 20.77 0.55
C TYR A 475 17.34 20.02 0.32
N TRP A 476 18.38 20.79 0.05
CA TRP A 476 19.75 20.29 -0.10
C TRP A 476 20.34 19.97 1.27
N ASP A 477 21.14 18.92 1.33
CA ASP A 477 21.91 18.61 2.54
C ASP A 477 23.24 19.36 2.49
N GLU A 478 23.61 20.08 3.55
CA GLU A 478 24.94 20.71 3.59
C GLU A 478 25.99 19.68 3.97
N ILE A 479 26.89 19.37 3.03
CA ILE A 479 28.05 18.52 3.25
C ILE A 479 29.29 19.41 3.33
N VAL A 480 30.05 19.32 4.42
CA VAL A 480 31.21 20.18 4.67
C VAL A 480 32.51 19.42 4.32
N PRO A 481 33.33 19.90 3.38
CA PRO A 481 34.63 19.31 3.08
C PRO A 481 35.68 19.78 4.11
N VAL A 482 36.86 19.18 4.08
CA VAL A 482 38.03 19.57 4.87
C VAL A 482 39.20 19.95 3.97
N LYS A 483 40.08 20.82 4.45
CA LYS A 483 41.32 21.19 3.76
C LYS A 483 42.40 21.48 4.79
N GLU A 484 43.54 20.82 4.67
CA GLU A 484 44.68 20.99 5.60
C GLU A 484 45.12 22.46 5.64
N ASP A 485 45.30 23.01 6.85
CA ASP A 485 45.68 24.41 7.09
C ASP A 485 44.67 25.49 6.65
N TYR A 486 43.42 25.15 6.32
CA TYR A 486 42.35 26.12 6.04
C TYR A 486 41.09 25.84 6.88
N TYR A 487 40.28 26.87 7.16
CA TYR A 487 38.90 26.69 7.64
C TYR A 487 37.90 26.94 6.52
N PHE A 488 36.77 26.24 6.59
CA PHE A 488 35.67 26.34 5.65
C PHE A 488 34.78 27.53 5.98
N ASP A 489 34.74 28.55 5.11
CA ASP A 489 33.96 29.78 5.29
C ASP A 489 32.51 29.64 4.82
N GLY A 490 32.28 28.70 3.89
CA GLY A 490 30.96 28.37 3.38
C GLY A 490 30.95 28.05 1.88
N TRP A 491 29.74 27.76 1.40
CA TRP A 491 29.45 27.47 0.01
C TRP A 491 29.05 28.72 -0.77
N TYR A 492 29.57 28.88 -1.99
CA TYR A 492 29.32 30.03 -2.86
C TYR A 492 28.88 29.62 -4.26
N LEU A 493 28.04 30.42 -4.91
CA LEU A 493 27.51 30.17 -6.26
C LEU A 493 28.54 30.45 -7.37
N ASP A 494 29.63 31.13 -7.05
CA ASP A 494 30.66 31.54 -8.00
C ASP A 494 32.05 31.38 -7.39
N GLN A 495 33.04 31.10 -8.23
CA GLN A 495 34.44 30.91 -7.80
C GLN A 495 35.11 32.21 -7.31
N ASN A 496 34.51 33.38 -7.54
CA ASN A 496 34.98 34.64 -6.96
C ASN A 496 34.38 34.89 -5.56
N PHE A 497 33.57 33.94 -5.06
CA PHE A 497 32.94 33.95 -3.75
C PHE A 497 32.09 35.20 -3.49
N THR A 498 31.37 35.65 -4.52
CA THR A 498 30.56 36.87 -4.44
C THR A 498 29.21 36.62 -3.77
N ASN A 499 28.60 35.46 -4.05
CA ASN A 499 27.26 35.12 -3.57
C ASN A 499 27.27 33.82 -2.76
N LYS A 500 26.93 33.90 -1.48
CA LYS A 500 26.83 32.74 -0.58
C LYS A 500 25.58 31.91 -0.94
N PHE A 501 25.71 30.59 -0.94
CA PHE A 501 24.60 29.67 -1.17
C PHE A 501 23.80 29.47 0.14
N ASP A 502 22.48 29.37 0.02
CA ASP A 502 21.55 29.25 1.14
C ASP A 502 20.82 27.89 1.09
N PHE A 503 21.23 26.97 1.95
CA PHE A 503 20.62 25.63 2.08
C PHE A 503 19.19 25.66 2.67
N SER A 504 18.74 26.80 3.20
CA SER A 504 17.35 26.98 3.66
C SER A 504 16.36 27.20 2.50
N LEU A 505 16.84 27.31 1.27
CA LEU A 505 16.00 27.39 0.08
C LEU A 505 15.85 26.01 -0.58
N PRO A 506 14.65 25.63 -1.03
CA PRO A 506 14.43 24.35 -1.68
C PRO A 506 15.08 24.29 -3.08
N ALA A 507 15.35 23.07 -3.53
CA ALA A 507 15.84 22.74 -4.85
C ALA A 507 14.91 23.31 -5.95
N ALA A 508 15.44 24.28 -6.69
CA ALA A 508 14.72 25.00 -7.76
C ALA A 508 15.49 25.03 -9.09
N VAL A 509 16.80 24.75 -9.07
CA VAL A 509 17.70 24.85 -10.22
C VAL A 509 18.90 23.94 -9.97
N SER A 510 19.37 23.26 -11.01
CA SER A 510 20.64 22.54 -10.96
C SER A 510 21.79 23.54 -11.01
N THR A 511 22.74 23.43 -10.08
CA THR A 511 23.86 24.38 -9.98
C THR A 511 25.11 23.71 -9.42
N THR A 512 26.23 24.42 -9.51
CA THR A 512 27.48 24.07 -8.84
C THR A 512 27.80 25.13 -7.80
N ILE A 513 28.20 24.70 -6.61
CA ILE A 513 28.66 25.55 -5.52
C ILE A 513 30.11 25.24 -5.19
N TYR A 514 30.83 26.26 -4.74
CA TYR A 514 32.27 26.23 -4.54
C TYR A 514 32.61 26.54 -3.09
N ALA A 515 33.47 25.71 -2.50
CA ALA A 515 33.95 25.91 -1.14
C ALA A 515 34.89 27.12 -1.08
N LYS A 516 34.61 28.05 -0.15
CA LYS A 516 35.54 29.13 0.18
C LYS A 516 36.38 28.72 1.38
N TRP A 517 37.69 28.88 1.21
CA TRP A 517 38.68 28.57 2.23
C TRP A 517 39.37 29.84 2.70
N VAL A 518 39.62 29.90 4.00
CA VAL A 518 40.42 30.96 4.61
C VAL A 518 41.60 30.30 5.33
N GLU A 519 42.80 30.83 5.08
CA GLU A 519 44.04 30.28 5.65
C GLU A 519 43.99 30.32 7.18
N ASN A 520 44.26 29.18 7.81
CA ASN A 520 44.43 29.10 9.25
C ASN A 520 45.79 29.70 9.61
N TYR A 521 45.77 30.77 10.40
CA TYR A 521 46.95 31.19 11.13
C TYR A 521 47.07 30.36 12.40
N THR A 522 47.80 29.26 12.31
CA THR A 522 48.05 28.37 13.44
C THR A 522 49.04 28.99 14.41
N VAL A 523 48.59 29.34 15.61
CA VAL A 523 49.47 29.81 16.70
C VAL A 523 49.76 28.64 17.61
N VAL A 524 51.02 28.20 17.61
CA VAL A 524 51.52 27.16 18.50
C VAL A 524 52.12 27.83 19.73
N ILE A 525 51.46 27.67 20.87
CA ILE A 525 51.98 28.14 22.17
C ILE A 525 52.51 26.93 22.94
N PRO A 526 53.82 26.87 23.24
CA PRO A 526 54.35 25.86 24.15
C PRO A 526 53.71 26.02 25.52
N ALA A 527 53.10 24.96 26.03
CA ALA A 527 52.41 25.00 27.32
C ALA A 527 52.79 23.82 28.21
N SER A 528 52.72 24.06 29.51
CA SER A 528 52.83 23.02 30.52
C SER A 528 51.48 22.87 31.21
N ILE A 529 50.93 21.67 31.17
CA ILE A 529 49.68 21.32 31.86
C ILE A 529 50.06 20.55 33.11
N SER A 530 49.61 21.02 34.27
CA SER A 530 49.80 20.32 35.54
C SER A 530 48.46 19.83 36.06
N LEU A 531 48.28 18.51 36.14
CA LEU A 531 47.10 17.91 36.81
C LEU A 531 47.38 17.77 38.30
N ASN A 532 46.56 18.41 39.14
CA ASN A 532 46.51 18.11 40.57
C ASN A 532 45.43 17.02 40.83
N GLU A 533 45.49 16.37 42.00
CA GLU A 533 44.55 15.30 42.39
C GLU A 533 43.07 15.76 42.52
N ALA A 534 42.77 17.05 42.26
CA ALA A 534 41.46 17.67 42.39
C ALA A 534 40.75 17.97 41.05
N SER A 535 41.26 17.44 39.92
CA SER A 535 40.62 17.53 38.58
C SER A 535 40.52 18.94 37.98
N GLU A 536 41.28 19.92 38.49
CA GLU A 536 41.38 21.24 37.88
C GLU A 536 42.56 21.29 36.90
N LEU A 537 42.28 21.60 35.63
CA LEU A 537 43.28 21.67 34.57
C LEU A 537 43.81 23.11 34.45
N LYS A 538 45.04 23.36 34.93
CA LYS A 538 45.73 24.64 34.72
C LYS A 538 46.66 24.55 33.51
N VAL A 539 46.40 25.37 32.50
CA VAL A 539 47.23 25.48 31.29
C VAL A 539 48.06 26.76 31.38
N GLU A 540 49.38 26.65 31.56
CA GLU A 540 50.29 27.78 31.51
C GLU A 540 51.10 27.74 30.21
N GLY A 541 50.82 28.67 29.30
CA GLY A 541 51.58 28.88 28.07
C GLY A 541 52.60 30.00 28.24
N ILE A 542 53.88 29.75 27.93
CA ILE A 542 54.89 30.79 27.86
C ILE A 542 55.47 30.77 26.44
N ASN A 543 55.19 31.81 25.65
CA ASN A 543 55.84 31.97 24.35
C ASN A 543 57.34 32.22 24.56
N ARG A 544 58.16 31.19 24.31
CA ARG A 544 59.63 31.27 24.37
C ARG A 544 60.28 31.15 22.99
N GLY A 545 59.52 31.20 21.90
CA GLY A 545 60.00 31.05 20.53
C GLY A 545 60.14 32.40 19.83
N GLY A 546 61.23 32.59 19.06
CA GLY A 546 61.48 33.78 18.25
C GLY A 546 60.61 33.92 16.98
N LYS A 547 59.38 33.38 16.98
CA LYS A 547 58.42 33.55 15.87
C LYS A 547 57.31 34.51 16.31
N THR A 548 57.30 35.68 15.69
CA THR A 548 56.37 36.78 15.94
C THR A 548 54.96 36.43 15.45
N LEU A 549 53.93 36.70 16.25
CA LEU A 549 52.54 36.75 15.80
C LEU A 549 52.30 38.11 15.15
N SER A 550 52.20 38.17 13.82
CA SER A 550 51.95 39.42 13.09
C SER A 550 50.46 39.58 12.81
N VAL A 551 49.80 40.50 13.50
CA VAL A 551 48.40 40.88 13.26
C VAL A 551 48.41 42.18 12.45
N GLY A 552 48.10 42.11 11.15
CA GLY A 552 48.04 43.28 10.26
C GLY A 552 46.81 44.16 10.57
N LEU A 553 46.97 45.50 10.46
CA LEU A 553 45.88 46.46 10.63
C LEU A 553 45.02 46.51 9.36
N ASN A 554 43.69 46.39 9.51
CA ASN A 554 42.75 46.53 8.40
C ASN A 554 42.66 48.00 7.93
N TYR A 555 42.47 48.19 6.62
CA TYR A 555 42.67 49.44 5.87
C TYR A 555 42.11 50.71 6.55
N GLY A 556 42.97 51.73 6.75
CA GLY A 556 42.56 53.12 6.96
C GLY A 556 42.71 53.74 8.37
N LYS A 557 43.18 53.00 9.37
CA LYS A 557 43.48 53.57 10.71
C LYS A 557 44.99 53.70 10.94
N THR A 558 45.45 54.93 11.16
CA THR A 558 46.86 55.28 11.43
C THR A 558 47.22 55.37 12.92
N THR A 559 46.32 54.94 13.81
CA THR A 559 46.54 54.90 15.27
C THR A 559 45.99 53.61 15.87
N ILE A 560 46.76 53.03 16.80
CA ILE A 560 46.38 51.86 17.60
C ILE A 560 45.72 52.38 18.86
N SER A 561 44.49 51.97 19.13
CA SER A 561 43.82 52.29 20.40
C SER A 561 44.20 51.28 21.47
N GLU A 562 44.18 51.69 22.75
CA GLU A 562 44.36 50.79 23.90
C GLU A 562 43.36 49.61 23.95
N ASN A 563 42.34 49.63 23.08
CA ASN A 563 41.33 48.59 22.95
C ASN A 563 41.72 47.46 21.97
N ASN A 564 42.86 47.54 21.28
CA ASN A 564 43.30 46.49 20.35
C ASN A 564 43.91 45.32 21.14
N LYS A 565 43.13 44.27 21.36
CA LYS A 565 43.49 43.08 22.15
C LYS A 565 43.38 41.81 21.31
N LEU A 566 44.32 40.88 21.46
CA LEU A 566 44.18 39.51 20.99
C LEU A 566 43.18 38.80 21.91
N THR A 567 42.09 38.27 21.35
CA THR A 567 41.05 37.55 22.11
C THR A 567 41.13 36.06 21.81
N LEU A 568 41.34 35.25 22.83
CA LEU A 568 41.27 33.79 22.75
C LEU A 568 39.98 33.35 23.42
N ALA A 569 39.04 32.78 22.66
CA ALA A 569 37.73 32.37 23.13
C ALA A 569 37.53 30.85 23.00
N ASN A 570 36.74 30.26 23.89
CA ASN A 570 36.33 28.86 23.77
C ASN A 570 35.28 28.72 22.64
N THR A 571 35.48 27.77 21.74
CA THR A 571 34.57 27.50 20.61
C THR A 571 33.20 26.95 21.03
N ALA A 572 33.09 26.33 22.21
CA ALA A 572 31.84 25.82 22.76
C ALA A 572 31.10 26.83 23.67
N ASP A 573 31.79 27.83 24.21
CA ASP A 573 31.21 28.90 25.04
C ASP A 573 31.99 30.21 24.84
N THR A 574 31.47 31.08 23.99
CA THR A 574 32.11 32.34 23.60
C THR A 574 32.08 33.41 24.70
N THR A 575 31.44 33.16 25.85
CA THR A 575 31.45 34.05 27.01
C THR A 575 32.76 33.96 27.81
N VAL A 576 33.54 32.91 27.58
CA VAL A 576 34.84 32.68 28.21
C VAL A 576 35.95 33.15 27.27
N GLN A 577 36.62 34.24 27.63
CA GLN A 577 37.62 34.90 26.79
C GLN A 577 38.86 35.30 27.58
N CYS A 578 40.03 35.17 26.96
CA CYS A 578 41.31 35.69 27.43
C CYS A 578 41.76 36.83 26.52
N LEU A 579 42.18 37.95 27.12
CA LEU A 579 42.57 39.17 26.39
C LEU A 579 44.05 39.51 26.62
N ALA A 580 44.81 39.67 25.54
CA ALA A 580 46.20 40.17 25.61
C ALA A 580 46.36 41.48 24.82
N PRO A 581 46.90 42.55 25.43
CA PRO A 581 47.11 43.83 24.73
C PRO A 581 48.24 43.70 23.69
N LEU A 582 48.01 44.28 22.52
CA LEU A 582 49.01 44.36 21.44
C LEU A 582 49.68 45.75 21.45
N SER A 583 50.98 45.80 21.21
CA SER A 583 51.73 47.06 21.09
C SER A 583 52.45 47.18 19.75
N TRP A 584 52.70 48.41 19.34
CA TRP A 584 53.52 48.74 18.17
C TRP A 584 54.70 49.57 18.65
N ASP A 585 55.90 49.19 18.25
CA ASP A 585 57.15 49.81 18.70
C ASP A 585 57.53 51.05 17.88
N GLY A 586 56.72 51.42 16.87
CA GLY A 586 56.96 52.57 16.03
C GLY A 586 58.03 52.37 14.96
N SER A 587 58.47 51.13 14.70
CA SER A 587 59.60 50.86 13.80
C SER A 587 59.28 51.05 12.32
N GLU A 588 58.00 51.05 11.92
CA GLU A 588 57.57 51.05 10.52
C GLU A 588 56.35 51.95 10.27
N ASN A 589 56.54 53.05 9.55
CA ASN A 589 55.54 54.11 9.40
C ASN A 589 54.49 53.80 8.31
N ASN A 590 54.72 52.77 7.49
CA ASN A 590 53.69 52.25 6.59
C ASN A 590 52.78 51.29 7.37
N PRO A 591 51.48 51.60 7.57
CA PRO A 591 50.56 50.73 8.30
C PRO A 591 50.37 49.35 7.64
N GLU A 592 50.66 49.19 6.34
CA GLU A 592 50.65 47.89 5.66
C GLU A 592 51.79 46.96 6.10
N ASN A 593 52.88 47.53 6.64
CA ASN A 593 54.08 46.81 7.07
C ASN A 593 54.29 46.85 8.59
N ALA A 594 53.37 47.48 9.33
CA ALA A 594 53.48 47.63 10.77
C ALA A 594 53.20 46.29 11.47
N ILE A 595 54.20 45.76 12.16
CA ILE A 595 54.10 44.52 12.93
C ILE A 595 53.69 44.85 14.37
N LEU A 596 52.55 44.31 14.81
CA LEU A 596 52.13 44.38 16.22
C LEU A 596 52.80 43.26 17.01
N THR A 597 53.38 43.59 18.16
CA THR A 597 54.04 42.64 19.06
C THR A 597 53.32 42.58 20.40
N LEU A 598 53.21 41.36 20.94
CA LEU A 598 52.78 41.11 22.31
C LEU A 598 53.83 41.70 23.26
N VAL A 599 53.40 42.56 24.20
CA VAL A 599 54.31 43.22 25.13
C VAL A 599 54.97 42.16 26.04
N PRO A 600 56.32 42.07 26.07
CA PRO A 600 57.02 41.10 26.92
C PRO A 600 56.69 41.30 28.41
N GLY A 601 56.20 40.25 29.07
CA GLY A 601 55.90 40.29 30.51
C GLY A 601 54.50 40.78 30.87
N SER A 602 53.59 40.91 29.90
CA SER A 602 52.17 41.18 30.19
C SER A 602 51.53 39.95 30.82
N GLU A 603 51.07 40.07 32.07
CA GLU A 603 50.12 39.10 32.63
C GLU A 603 48.79 39.26 31.89
N ILE A 604 48.17 38.13 31.53
CA ILE A 604 46.81 38.09 31.00
C ILE A 604 45.90 38.62 32.11
N THR A 605 45.44 39.87 31.97
CA THR A 605 44.59 40.51 32.97
C THR A 605 43.13 40.13 32.74
N GLU A 606 42.66 39.28 33.65
CA GLU A 606 41.28 38.98 34.07
C GLU A 606 40.33 38.26 33.08
N GLY A 607 39.84 37.13 33.59
CA GLY A 607 38.91 36.19 32.97
C GLY A 607 39.44 34.76 33.18
N ASP A 608 39.10 34.12 34.31
CA ASP A 608 39.43 32.70 34.54
C ASP A 608 38.74 31.87 33.45
N ALA A 609 39.47 31.57 32.37
CA ALA A 609 39.01 30.64 31.36
C ALA A 609 39.25 29.22 31.84
N VAL A 610 38.31 28.69 32.63
CA VAL A 610 38.30 27.26 32.97
C VAL A 610 37.87 26.48 31.74
N MET A 611 38.83 25.93 31.01
CA MET A 611 38.57 24.98 29.94
C MET A 611 38.39 23.60 30.59
N ALA A 612 37.13 23.14 30.71
CA ALA A 612 36.86 21.78 31.15
C ALA A 612 37.27 20.82 30.03
N ILE A 613 38.45 20.22 30.15
CA ILE A 613 38.88 19.12 29.29
C ILE A 613 38.55 17.83 30.06
N GLU A 614 37.70 16.97 29.50
CA GLU A 614 37.51 15.63 30.08
C GLU A 614 38.85 14.89 30.05
N ALA A 615 39.31 14.44 31.21
CA ALA A 615 40.54 13.67 31.31
C ALA A 615 40.38 12.37 30.50
N PRO A 616 41.28 12.08 29.53
CA PRO A 616 41.31 10.78 28.89
C PRO A 616 41.47 9.67 29.94
N GLU A 617 40.78 8.54 29.76
CA GLU A 617 40.93 7.41 30.68
C GLU A 617 42.40 6.99 30.78
N ASN A 618 42.94 6.97 32.01
CA ASN A 618 44.29 6.50 32.41
C ASN A 618 45.46 7.52 32.43
N ILE A 619 45.24 8.82 32.60
CA ILE A 619 46.33 9.77 32.91
C ILE A 619 46.67 9.79 34.42
N GLN A 620 47.96 9.76 34.76
CA GLN A 620 48.47 9.86 36.14
C GLN A 620 48.73 11.32 36.54
N ALA A 621 48.78 11.63 37.85
CA ALA A 621 49.14 12.98 38.30
C ALA A 621 50.60 13.30 37.90
N GLY A 622 50.82 14.46 37.27
CA GLY A 622 52.14 14.86 36.76
C GLY A 622 52.11 16.13 35.91
N THR A 623 53.30 16.64 35.56
CA THR A 623 53.46 17.75 34.62
C THR A 623 53.65 17.20 33.21
N TYR A 624 52.77 17.61 32.31
CA TYR A 624 52.78 17.22 30.91
C TYR A 624 53.19 18.42 30.05
N THR A 625 54.23 18.26 29.26
CA THR A 625 54.69 19.28 28.30
C THR A 625 54.15 18.96 26.92
N GLY A 626 53.50 19.92 26.29
CA GLY A 626 52.93 19.78 24.96
C GLY A 626 52.78 21.11 24.25
N ASN A 627 52.22 21.07 23.05
CA ASN A 627 51.88 22.26 22.28
C ASN A 627 50.38 22.49 22.39
N LEU A 628 49.95 23.70 22.78
CA LEU A 628 48.58 24.14 22.48
C LEU A 628 48.55 24.74 21.08
N VAL A 629 47.59 24.30 20.30
CA VAL A 629 47.36 24.74 18.93
C VAL A 629 46.05 25.52 18.91
N PHE A 630 46.12 26.80 18.55
CA PHE A 630 44.94 27.65 18.36
C PHE A 630 44.79 28.00 16.88
N SER A 631 43.56 27.94 16.38
CA SER A 631 43.19 28.53 15.09
C SER A 631 42.66 29.95 15.35
N ILE A 632 43.22 30.95 14.67
CA ILE A 632 42.77 32.34 14.77
C ILE A 632 41.86 32.66 13.59
N ASN A 633 40.61 33.01 13.87
CA ASN A 633 39.67 33.56 12.89
C ASN A 633 39.91 35.07 12.76
N TYR A 634 40.03 35.57 11.54
CA TYR A 634 40.04 37.00 11.23
C TYR A 634 38.65 37.38 10.69
N GLU A 635 37.97 38.33 11.34
CA GLU A 635 36.83 39.06 10.75
C GLU A 635 37.29 40.37 10.10
#